data_AF-A0A2A8VF02-F1
#
_entry.id   AF-A0A2A8VF02-F1
#
_cell.length_a   1.000
_cell.length_b   1.000
_cell.length_c   1.000
_cell.angle_alpha   90.00
_cell.angle_beta   90.00
_cell.angle_gamma   90.00
#
_symmetry.space_group_name_H-M   'P 1'
#
loop_
_entity.id
_entity.type
_entity.pdbx_description
1 polymer ?
#
loop_
_entity_poly.entity_id
_entity_poly.type
_entity_poly.pdbx_seq_one_letter_code
_entity_poly.pdbx_strand_id
1 'polypeptide(L)'
;MDENIKEHVDRLLSYMKEEAYKPLTVQELEEAFGIEGSTNFKDFVKALVVMEEKGLVVRTRSNRYGLPEKMNLVRGKISAHAKGFAFVIPEESGMDDIFIPPNETNNAMHGDIVLVRVSTSSSGSRREGTVVRIVERGVDQMVGTFTESKHFGFVIPDDKKFASDIFIPKSAQMGATEGHKVVVKLTSYPEGRKSAEGEVVEILGHKNDPGVDILSIIHKHGIDVEFPEEVMEQANKVPSEIDESEIPNRKDLRDHTIVTIDGADAKDLDDAVTVTKLDNGNYKLGVHIADVTYYVKESSPIDQEAFDRGTSVYLVDRVIPMIPHRLSNGICSLNPKVDRLTLSCDMEISPDGDVVKHEIFQSVIKTTERMTYSDVNKILVDKDEELRKKYEPLVPMFEEMEDLAQVLRTKRMKRGAIDFDFKEAKVLVDEEGAPTEVVLRERSVAEKLIEEFMLVANETVAEHFHWMEVPFIYRIHEDPKEDKLQRFFEFITNFGLIVKGTANSIHPRALQEIVEDVQGEPEEMVVSTMMLRSMQQAKYDPESLGHFGLATEFYTHFTSPIRRYPDLIVHRLIRTYLIEGKLDQATREKWGAQMGHIAEHTSSRERRAVDAERETDELKKAEYMEDKVGEEYDGIISSVTNFGLFVELPNTIEGLVHVSYMTDDYYRFDERHLAMIGERTANVFRIGDEITVRVVSVNKDERAIDFEIVGMKGSRKEREGRTRTFSSDKGKSNREKSDRSSSRKKDGEWSTRPPKNNKKKKTNKKHFENAPRSKRKKKK
;
A
#
# COMPACT_ATOMS: atom_id res chain seq x y z
N MET A 1 -30.29 -5.23 -14.81
CA MET A 1 -31.36 -4.42 -14.17
C MET A 1 -32.14 -3.78 -15.30
N ASP A 2 -33.47 -3.95 -15.36
CA ASP A 2 -34.30 -3.35 -16.41
C ASP A 2 -34.17 -1.82 -16.40
N GLU A 3 -34.07 -1.17 -17.57
CA GLU A 3 -33.88 0.29 -17.70
C GLU A 3 -34.95 1.09 -16.95
N ASN A 4 -36.21 0.65 -17.00
CA ASN A 4 -37.33 1.28 -16.29
C ASN A 4 -37.16 1.25 -14.76
N ILE A 5 -36.57 0.19 -14.20
CA ILE A 5 -36.35 0.10 -12.75
C ILE A 5 -35.24 1.06 -12.34
N LYS A 6 -34.18 1.18 -13.15
CA LYS A 6 -33.07 2.11 -12.88
C LYS A 6 -33.54 3.57 -12.88
N GLU A 7 -34.38 3.94 -13.85
CA GLU A 7 -34.97 5.28 -13.91
C GLU A 7 -35.80 5.61 -12.66
N HIS A 8 -36.61 4.65 -12.18
CA HIS A 8 -37.37 4.81 -10.94
C HIS A 8 -36.48 4.97 -9.71
N VAL A 9 -35.37 4.22 -9.63
CA VAL A 9 -34.39 4.35 -8.53
C VAL A 9 -33.78 5.75 -8.49
N ASP A 10 -33.32 6.26 -9.63
CA ASP A 10 -32.68 7.57 -9.70
C ASP A 10 -33.67 8.70 -9.33
N ARG A 11 -34.91 8.61 -9.83
CA ARG A 11 -36.00 9.54 -9.49
C ARG A 11 -36.35 9.52 -7.99
N LEU A 12 -36.44 8.33 -7.39
CA LEU A 12 -36.71 8.16 -5.96
C LEU A 12 -35.59 8.75 -5.11
N LEU A 13 -34.34 8.45 -5.42
CA LEU A 13 -33.19 8.98 -4.68
C LEU A 13 -33.10 10.50 -4.74
N SER A 14 -33.31 11.08 -5.93
CA SER A 14 -33.29 12.53 -6.11
C SER A 14 -34.36 13.21 -5.25
N TYR A 15 -35.59 12.71 -5.28
CA TYR A 15 -36.69 13.23 -4.44
C TYR A 15 -36.43 13.10 -2.95
N MET A 16 -35.92 11.94 -2.50
CA MET A 16 -35.65 11.72 -1.08
C MET A 16 -34.48 12.55 -0.54
N LYS A 17 -33.57 13.00 -1.41
CA LYS A 17 -32.43 13.86 -1.05
C LYS A 17 -32.85 15.29 -0.74
N GLU A 18 -33.97 15.80 -1.27
CA GLU A 18 -34.47 17.15 -1.00
C GLU A 18 -34.60 17.45 0.50
N GLU A 19 -34.22 18.65 0.96
CA GLU A 19 -34.22 19.02 2.39
C GLU A 19 -35.60 18.89 3.05
N ALA A 20 -36.67 19.13 2.28
CA ALA A 20 -38.06 19.06 2.77
C ALA A 20 -38.61 17.63 2.87
N TYR A 21 -37.86 16.62 2.42
CA TYR A 21 -38.34 15.24 2.40
C TYR A 21 -38.55 14.68 3.82
N LYS A 22 -39.69 14.02 4.01
CA LYS A 22 -40.03 13.24 5.22
C LYS A 22 -40.27 11.78 4.82
N PRO A 23 -40.03 10.78 5.68
CA PRO A 23 -40.29 9.38 5.31
C PRO A 23 -41.75 9.11 4.93
N LEU A 24 -41.97 8.59 3.72
CA LEU A 24 -43.29 8.33 3.14
C LEU A 24 -43.56 6.84 2.96
N THR A 25 -44.84 6.45 3.02
CA THR A 25 -45.31 5.10 2.68
C THR A 25 -45.30 4.88 1.16
N VAL A 26 -45.43 3.64 0.70
CA VAL A 26 -45.52 3.32 -0.74
C VAL A 26 -46.67 4.09 -1.41
N GLN A 27 -47.82 4.23 -0.74
CA GLN A 27 -48.99 4.94 -1.26
C GLN A 27 -48.74 6.45 -1.37
N GLU A 28 -48.14 7.05 -0.35
CA GLU A 28 -47.78 8.48 -0.37
C GLU A 28 -46.71 8.77 -1.45
N LEU A 29 -45.80 7.82 -1.71
CA LEU A 29 -44.81 7.93 -2.79
C LEU A 29 -45.47 7.73 -4.16
N GLU A 30 -46.37 6.76 -4.32
CA GLU A 30 -47.14 6.56 -5.55
C GLU A 30 -47.91 7.83 -5.95
N GLU A 31 -48.58 8.47 -4.99
CA GLU A 31 -49.29 9.73 -5.18
C GLU A 31 -48.32 10.88 -5.54
N ALA A 32 -47.19 10.99 -4.83
CA ALA A 32 -46.21 12.05 -5.07
C ALA A 32 -45.57 11.96 -6.47
N PHE A 33 -45.39 10.75 -7.00
CA PHE A 33 -44.79 10.50 -8.31
C PHE A 33 -45.81 10.36 -9.45
N GLY A 34 -47.12 10.41 -9.14
CA GLY A 34 -48.20 10.33 -10.13
C GLY A 34 -48.16 9.01 -10.91
N ILE A 35 -47.94 7.89 -10.23
CA ILE A 35 -47.76 6.60 -10.89
C ILE A 35 -49.11 6.00 -11.25
N GLU A 36 -49.40 5.95 -12.54
CA GLU A 36 -50.64 5.37 -13.07
C GLU A 36 -50.38 4.03 -13.77
N GLY A 37 -51.31 3.08 -13.58
CA GLY A 37 -51.29 1.78 -14.26
C GLY A 37 -50.54 0.68 -13.49
N SER A 38 -51.11 -0.54 -13.51
CA SER A 38 -50.64 -1.68 -12.71
C SER A 38 -49.21 -2.12 -13.02
N THR A 39 -48.76 -1.98 -14.27
CA THR A 39 -47.42 -2.37 -14.69
C THR A 39 -46.36 -1.41 -14.14
N ASN A 40 -46.61 -0.09 -14.24
CA ASN A 40 -45.68 0.93 -13.77
C ASN A 40 -45.58 0.95 -12.24
N PHE A 41 -46.71 0.74 -11.54
CA PHE A 41 -46.72 0.54 -10.10
C PHE A 41 -45.89 -0.70 -9.69
N LYS A 42 -45.99 -1.80 -10.43
CA LYS A 42 -45.20 -3.01 -10.15
C LYS A 42 -43.70 -2.75 -10.28
N ASP A 43 -43.27 -2.03 -11.31
CA ASP A 43 -41.86 -1.70 -11.51
C ASP A 43 -41.35 -0.67 -10.50
N PHE A 44 -42.20 0.26 -10.06
CA PHE A 44 -41.91 1.17 -8.95
C PHE A 44 -41.71 0.46 -7.61
N VAL A 45 -42.60 -0.49 -7.28
CA VAL A 45 -42.45 -1.31 -6.06
C VAL A 45 -41.18 -2.16 -6.15
N LYS A 46 -40.87 -2.74 -7.31
CA LYS A 46 -39.59 -3.44 -7.52
C LYS A 46 -38.40 -2.50 -7.31
N ALA A 47 -38.46 -1.26 -7.79
CA ALA A 47 -37.39 -0.28 -7.56
C ALA A 47 -37.19 0.01 -6.08
N LEU A 48 -38.27 0.21 -5.30
CA LEU A 48 -38.19 0.35 -3.84
C LEU A 48 -37.62 -0.88 -3.15
N VAL A 49 -37.99 -2.09 -3.59
CA VAL A 49 -37.41 -3.35 -3.08
C VAL A 49 -35.92 -3.42 -3.39
N VAL A 50 -35.49 -3.12 -4.62
CA VAL A 50 -34.06 -3.11 -4.99
C VAL A 50 -33.29 -2.05 -4.19
N MET A 51 -33.85 -0.86 -3.99
CA MET A 51 -33.23 0.17 -3.17
C MET A 51 -33.13 -0.25 -1.70
N GLU A 52 -34.17 -0.89 -1.18
CA GLU A 52 -34.19 -1.43 0.17
C GLU A 52 -33.16 -2.56 0.32
N GLU A 53 -33.08 -3.50 -0.61
CA GLU A 53 -32.09 -4.59 -0.65
C GLU A 53 -30.66 -4.04 -0.68
N LYS A 54 -30.39 -3.07 -1.55
CA LYS A 54 -29.09 -2.38 -1.65
C LYS A 54 -28.77 -1.47 -0.46
N GLY A 55 -29.71 -1.28 0.47
CA GLY A 55 -29.53 -0.42 1.65
C GLY A 55 -29.53 1.09 1.33
N LEU A 56 -29.94 1.47 0.12
CA LEU A 56 -30.08 2.87 -0.30
C LEU A 56 -31.23 3.59 0.41
N VAL A 57 -32.23 2.83 0.84
CA VAL A 57 -33.35 3.29 1.68
C VAL A 57 -33.61 2.31 2.81
N VAL A 58 -34.18 2.82 3.88
CA VAL A 58 -34.62 2.02 5.04
C VAL A 58 -36.13 2.12 5.16
N ARG A 59 -36.78 0.95 5.25
CA ARG A 59 -38.18 0.84 5.61
C ARG A 59 -38.33 0.83 7.13
N THR A 60 -39.05 1.80 7.66
CA THR A 60 -39.34 1.88 9.10
C THR A 60 -40.35 0.81 9.52
N ARG A 61 -40.47 0.59 10.84
CA ARG A 61 -41.53 -0.25 11.42
C ARG A 61 -42.96 0.23 11.08
N SER A 62 -43.12 1.49 10.69
CA SER A 62 -44.39 2.06 10.23
C SER A 62 -44.57 2.02 8.71
N ASN A 63 -43.77 1.20 7.99
CA ASN A 63 -43.80 1.03 6.53
C ASN A 63 -43.54 2.32 5.74
N ARG A 64 -42.69 3.20 6.29
CA ARG A 64 -42.25 4.43 5.61
C ARG A 64 -40.81 4.27 5.12
N TYR A 65 -40.51 4.79 3.96
CA TYR A 65 -39.18 4.74 3.33
C TYR A 65 -38.44 6.04 3.58
N GLY A 66 -37.19 5.96 4.02
CA GLY A 66 -36.32 7.12 4.21
C GLY A 66 -34.87 6.81 3.89
N LEU A 67 -34.07 7.86 3.71
CA LEU A 67 -32.63 7.72 3.52
C LEU A 67 -31.95 7.33 4.84
N PRO A 68 -30.99 6.39 4.82
CA PRO A 68 -30.23 5.99 6.02
C PRO A 68 -29.61 7.18 6.77
N GLU A 69 -28.96 8.10 6.04
CA GLU A 69 -28.27 9.28 6.59
C GLU A 69 -29.22 10.19 7.39
N LYS A 70 -30.42 10.46 6.84
CA LYS A 70 -31.46 11.26 7.50
C LYS A 70 -32.07 10.56 8.72
N MET A 71 -31.74 9.29 8.93
CA MET A 71 -32.18 8.47 10.06
C MET A 71 -31.04 8.14 11.05
N ASN A 72 -29.90 8.83 10.94
CA ASN A 72 -28.69 8.59 11.74
C ASN A 72 -28.18 7.15 11.60
N LEU A 73 -28.28 6.60 10.38
CA LEU A 73 -27.72 5.31 10.00
C LEU A 73 -26.55 5.54 9.04
N VAL A 74 -25.47 4.80 9.26
CA VAL A 74 -24.27 4.83 8.44
C VAL A 74 -24.13 3.47 7.76
N ARG A 75 -23.95 3.46 6.44
CA ARG A 75 -23.62 2.26 5.67
C ARG A 75 -22.10 2.08 5.69
N GLY A 76 -21.64 0.86 5.93
CA GLY A 76 -20.21 0.56 5.96
C GLY A 76 -19.91 -0.93 5.98
N LYS A 77 -18.64 -1.27 5.74
CA LYS A 77 -18.14 -2.64 5.78
C LYS A 77 -17.71 -3.01 7.19
N ILE A 78 -18.14 -4.18 7.68
CA ILE A 78 -17.77 -4.64 9.01
C ILE A 78 -16.41 -5.35 9.01
N SER A 79 -15.58 -4.96 9.96
CA SER A 79 -14.29 -5.56 10.28
C SER A 79 -14.40 -6.22 11.65
N ALA A 80 -14.62 -7.55 11.68
CA ALA A 80 -14.77 -8.28 12.93
C ALA A 80 -13.41 -8.54 13.58
N HIS A 81 -13.43 -8.77 14.90
CA HIS A 81 -12.25 -9.10 15.69
C HIS A 81 -12.45 -10.45 16.39
N ALA A 82 -11.37 -11.22 16.58
CA ALA A 82 -11.40 -12.54 17.24
C ALA A 82 -11.99 -12.55 18.67
N LYS A 83 -12.06 -11.37 19.32
CA LYS A 83 -12.66 -11.16 20.65
C LYS A 83 -14.17 -10.88 20.60
N GLY A 84 -14.78 -10.92 19.42
CA GLY A 84 -16.22 -10.78 19.20
C GLY A 84 -16.73 -9.35 18.93
N PHE A 85 -15.95 -8.31 19.24
CA PHE A 85 -16.30 -6.94 18.82
C PHE A 85 -15.98 -6.72 17.34
N ALA A 86 -16.47 -5.62 16.76
CA ALA A 86 -16.17 -5.26 15.39
C ALA A 86 -15.97 -3.75 15.24
N PHE A 87 -15.44 -3.34 14.09
CA PHE A 87 -15.50 -1.97 13.60
C PHE A 87 -16.32 -1.93 12.33
N VAL A 88 -16.96 -0.80 12.03
CA VAL A 88 -17.59 -0.56 10.74
C VAL A 88 -16.87 0.62 10.10
N ILE A 89 -16.30 0.34 8.94
CA ILE A 89 -15.61 1.32 8.09
C ILE A 89 -16.69 1.93 7.19
N PRO A 90 -17.05 3.22 7.38
CA PRO A 90 -18.07 3.87 6.56
C PRO A 90 -17.67 3.90 5.09
N GLU A 91 -18.65 3.79 4.18
CA GLU A 91 -18.40 3.98 2.74
C GLU A 91 -18.10 5.43 2.39
N GLU A 92 -18.60 6.37 3.20
CA GLU A 92 -18.35 7.79 3.00
C GLU A 92 -16.93 8.14 3.46
N SER A 93 -16.10 8.54 2.49
CA SER A 93 -14.71 8.96 2.71
C SER A 93 -14.62 10.10 3.74
N GLY A 94 -13.64 9.99 4.64
CA GLY A 94 -13.36 11.01 5.66
C GLY A 94 -14.09 10.81 6.99
N MET A 95 -14.95 9.80 7.12
CA MET A 95 -15.52 9.42 8.41
C MET A 95 -14.63 8.45 9.19
N ASP A 96 -14.56 8.62 10.51
CA ASP A 96 -13.89 7.66 11.40
C ASP A 96 -14.70 6.36 11.55
N ASP A 97 -13.97 5.25 11.68
CA ASP A 97 -14.51 3.93 12.00
C ASP A 97 -15.41 3.94 13.24
N ILE A 98 -16.49 3.18 13.17
CA ILE A 98 -17.48 3.06 14.25
C ILE A 98 -17.21 1.75 15.00
N PHE A 99 -16.98 1.82 16.31
CA PHE A 99 -16.83 0.64 17.15
C PHE A 99 -18.18 -0.02 17.42
N ILE A 100 -18.26 -1.33 17.22
CA ILE A 100 -19.42 -2.17 17.47
C ILE A 100 -19.09 -3.14 18.61
N PRO A 101 -19.73 -2.98 19.79
CA PRO A 101 -19.59 -3.93 20.90
C PRO A 101 -20.00 -5.36 20.50
N PRO A 102 -19.48 -6.42 21.15
CA PRO A 102 -19.76 -7.81 20.77
C PRO A 102 -21.25 -8.17 20.69
N ASN A 103 -22.06 -7.61 21.59
CA ASN A 103 -23.50 -7.88 21.65
C ASN A 103 -24.33 -7.08 20.63
N GLU A 104 -23.70 -6.15 19.91
CA GLU A 104 -24.37 -5.18 19.02
C GLU A 104 -24.03 -5.45 17.53
N THR A 105 -23.37 -6.58 17.24
CA THR A 105 -22.98 -7.00 15.88
C THR A 105 -24.14 -7.59 15.07
N ASN A 106 -25.23 -7.99 15.73
CA ASN A 106 -26.42 -8.57 15.10
C ASN A 106 -26.12 -9.74 14.14
N ASN A 107 -25.15 -10.61 14.51
CA ASN A 107 -24.66 -11.74 13.70
C ASN A 107 -24.02 -11.35 12.35
N ALA A 108 -23.58 -10.10 12.22
CA ALA A 108 -22.76 -9.69 11.08
C ALA A 108 -21.40 -10.38 11.15
N MET A 109 -21.00 -10.93 10.02
CA MET A 109 -19.70 -11.60 9.85
C MET A 109 -18.69 -10.64 9.25
N HIS A 110 -17.40 -10.91 9.43
CA HIS A 110 -16.35 -10.11 8.81
C HIS A 110 -16.62 -9.95 7.30
N GLY A 111 -16.55 -8.72 6.81
CA GLY A 111 -16.73 -8.40 5.39
C GLY A 111 -18.16 -8.00 5.01
N ASP A 112 -19.17 -8.29 5.83
CA ASP A 112 -20.56 -7.90 5.57
C ASP A 112 -20.68 -6.37 5.39
N ILE A 113 -21.54 -5.93 4.47
CA ILE A 113 -21.98 -4.54 4.40
C ILE A 113 -23.19 -4.38 5.32
N VAL A 114 -23.11 -3.42 6.23
CA VAL A 114 -24.09 -3.24 7.30
C VAL A 114 -24.60 -1.79 7.38
N LEU A 115 -25.81 -1.63 7.89
CA LEU A 115 -26.34 -0.36 8.35
C LEU A 115 -26.19 -0.27 9.87
N VAL A 116 -25.44 0.72 10.32
CA VAL A 116 -25.14 0.96 11.73
C VAL A 116 -25.86 2.19 12.22
N ARG A 117 -26.48 2.09 13.39
CA ARG A 117 -26.96 3.26 14.12
C ARG A 117 -25.86 3.76 15.04
N VAL A 118 -25.43 5.00 14.84
CA VAL A 118 -24.42 5.63 15.70
C VAL A 118 -25.07 6.07 17.01
N SER A 119 -24.48 5.64 18.13
CA SER A 119 -24.90 6.02 19.47
C SER A 119 -24.58 7.48 19.76
N THR A 120 -25.45 8.15 20.51
CA THR A 120 -25.26 9.57 20.91
C THR A 120 -24.25 9.76 22.04
N SER A 121 -23.80 8.68 22.67
CA SER A 121 -22.81 8.64 23.74
C SER A 121 -21.67 7.70 23.35
N SER A 122 -20.41 8.13 23.49
CA SER A 122 -19.23 7.27 23.38
C SER A 122 -18.61 7.05 24.76
N SER A 123 -18.14 5.84 25.04
CA SER A 123 -17.36 5.54 26.25
C SER A 123 -15.83 5.69 26.04
N GLY A 124 -15.41 6.23 24.89
CA GLY A 124 -14.01 6.46 24.52
C GLY A 124 -13.82 7.47 23.38
N SER A 125 -12.65 7.42 22.73
CA SER A 125 -12.26 8.35 21.65
C SER A 125 -12.95 8.10 20.31
N ARG A 126 -13.47 6.88 20.08
CA ARG A 126 -14.20 6.50 18.85
C ARG A 126 -15.71 6.46 19.09
N ARG A 127 -16.47 6.69 18.01
CA ARG A 127 -17.94 6.58 18.01
C ARG A 127 -18.34 5.12 18.18
N GLU A 128 -19.40 4.88 18.95
CA GLU A 128 -19.98 3.55 19.12
C GLU A 128 -21.25 3.41 18.27
N GLY A 129 -21.59 2.19 17.88
CA GLY A 129 -22.82 1.94 17.16
C GLY A 129 -23.35 0.51 17.29
N THR A 130 -24.57 0.33 16.82
CA THR A 130 -25.28 -0.95 16.75
C THR A 130 -25.57 -1.30 15.31
N VAL A 131 -25.26 -2.54 14.90
CA VAL A 131 -25.67 -3.07 13.60
C VAL A 131 -27.19 -3.27 13.61
N VAL A 132 -27.89 -2.48 12.81
CA VAL A 132 -29.35 -2.55 12.68
C VAL A 132 -29.73 -3.58 11.62
N ARG A 133 -28.98 -3.63 10.52
CA ARG A 133 -29.27 -4.50 9.39
C ARG A 133 -28.00 -4.92 8.67
N ILE A 134 -27.97 -6.15 8.20
CA ILE A 134 -27.00 -6.63 7.23
C ILE A 134 -27.61 -6.37 5.86
N VAL A 135 -26.89 -5.62 5.03
CA VAL A 135 -27.30 -5.23 3.68
C VAL A 135 -26.84 -6.30 2.69
N GLU A 136 -25.58 -6.71 2.82
CA GLU A 136 -24.93 -7.63 1.92
C GLU A 136 -24.00 -8.55 2.73
N ARG A 137 -23.99 -9.83 2.39
CA ARG A 137 -23.06 -10.79 3.00
C ARG A 137 -21.70 -10.67 2.33
N GLY A 138 -20.66 -10.55 3.13
CA GLY A 138 -19.30 -10.31 2.63
C GLY A 138 -18.54 -11.58 2.27
N VAL A 139 -18.98 -12.73 2.78
CA VAL A 139 -18.30 -14.02 2.62
C VAL A 139 -19.32 -15.09 2.26
N ASP A 140 -19.08 -15.80 1.17
CA ASP A 140 -19.84 -16.95 0.70
C ASP A 140 -19.06 -18.26 0.86
N GLN A 141 -17.72 -18.18 0.74
CA GLN A 141 -16.80 -19.30 0.92
C GLN A 141 -15.76 -18.99 1.99
N MET A 142 -15.38 -20.02 2.75
CA MET A 142 -14.33 -19.92 3.77
C MET A 142 -13.38 -21.10 3.68
N VAL A 143 -12.11 -20.82 3.96
CA VAL A 143 -11.09 -21.86 4.14
C VAL A 143 -10.97 -22.18 5.62
N GLY A 144 -10.84 -23.47 5.92
CA GLY A 144 -10.61 -23.93 7.26
C GLY A 144 -10.11 -25.36 7.32
N THR A 145 -9.91 -25.82 8.54
CA THR A 145 -9.47 -27.20 8.81
C THR A 145 -10.68 -28.04 9.20
N PHE A 146 -10.89 -29.14 8.48
CA PHE A 146 -11.95 -30.10 8.74
C PHE A 146 -11.60 -30.97 9.95
N THR A 147 -12.58 -31.12 10.84
CA THR A 147 -12.52 -32.01 11.99
C THR A 147 -13.75 -32.93 11.99
N GLU A 148 -13.48 -34.21 12.17
CA GLU A 148 -14.50 -35.26 12.10
C GLU A 148 -15.21 -35.44 13.46
N SER A 149 -16.54 -35.56 13.42
CA SER A 149 -17.35 -36.01 14.55
C SER A 149 -18.25 -37.17 14.14
N LYS A 150 -18.79 -37.91 15.11
CA LYS A 150 -19.50 -39.18 14.88
C LYS A 150 -20.68 -39.07 13.88
N HIS A 151 -21.35 -37.93 13.85
CA HIS A 151 -22.58 -37.72 13.06
C HIS A 151 -22.53 -36.53 12.11
N PHE A 152 -21.49 -35.70 12.18
CA PHE A 152 -21.33 -34.48 11.41
C PHE A 152 -19.83 -34.12 11.35
N GLY A 153 -19.46 -33.19 10.49
CA GLY A 153 -18.14 -32.59 10.49
C GLY A 153 -18.23 -31.15 10.99
N PHE A 154 -17.12 -30.59 11.42
CA PHE A 154 -17.00 -29.15 11.61
C PHE A 154 -15.75 -28.66 10.90
N VAL A 155 -15.82 -27.43 10.42
CA VAL A 155 -14.67 -26.74 9.84
C VAL A 155 -14.34 -25.56 10.73
N ILE A 156 -13.10 -25.55 11.22
CA ILE A 156 -12.55 -24.46 12.01
C ILE A 156 -11.95 -23.46 11.01
N PRO A 157 -12.51 -22.23 10.89
CA PRO A 157 -11.99 -21.24 9.95
C PRO A 157 -10.53 -20.87 10.24
N ASP A 158 -9.74 -20.69 9.19
CA ASP A 158 -8.34 -20.26 9.31
C ASP A 158 -8.25 -18.77 9.72
N ASP A 159 -9.21 -17.94 9.30
CA ASP A 159 -9.33 -16.56 9.77
C ASP A 159 -10.07 -16.49 11.12
N LYS A 160 -9.32 -16.17 12.18
CA LYS A 160 -9.83 -16.04 13.55
C LYS A 160 -10.88 -14.93 13.74
N LYS A 161 -11.05 -14.04 12.76
CA LYS A 161 -12.17 -13.08 12.77
C LYS A 161 -13.53 -13.79 12.66
N PHE A 162 -13.56 -15.02 12.16
CA PHE A 162 -14.73 -15.91 12.22
C PHE A 162 -14.61 -16.83 13.43
N ALA A 163 -15.13 -16.37 14.57
CA ALA A 163 -14.96 -17.05 15.86
C ALA A 163 -15.81 -18.33 16.02
N SER A 164 -16.70 -18.64 15.08
CA SER A 164 -17.62 -19.79 15.17
C SER A 164 -17.27 -20.86 14.15
N ASP A 165 -17.25 -22.11 14.60
CA ASP A 165 -17.09 -23.28 13.74
C ASP A 165 -18.25 -23.39 12.74
N ILE A 166 -17.95 -23.92 11.55
CA ILE A 166 -18.94 -24.15 10.50
C ILE A 166 -19.36 -25.62 10.56
N PHE A 167 -20.66 -25.85 10.77
CA PHE A 167 -21.21 -27.19 10.78
C PHE A 167 -21.32 -27.74 9.35
N ILE A 168 -20.79 -28.94 9.13
CA ILE A 168 -20.86 -29.65 7.85
C ILE A 168 -21.72 -30.91 8.01
N PRO A 169 -22.90 -30.97 7.36
CA PRO A 169 -23.72 -32.17 7.31
C PRO A 169 -22.94 -33.34 6.68
N LYS A 170 -23.16 -34.56 7.16
CA LYS A 170 -22.44 -35.76 6.66
C LYS A 170 -22.56 -35.99 5.15
N SER A 171 -23.68 -35.59 4.55
CA SER A 171 -23.91 -35.65 3.09
C SER A 171 -23.09 -34.64 2.28
N ALA A 172 -22.52 -33.63 2.93
CA ALA A 172 -21.90 -32.46 2.33
C ALA A 172 -20.41 -32.32 2.68
N GLN A 173 -19.76 -33.41 3.11
CA GLN A 173 -18.34 -33.43 3.50
C GLN A 173 -17.40 -33.65 2.31
N MET A 174 -17.90 -34.05 1.14
CA MET A 174 -17.10 -34.36 -0.07
C MET A 174 -15.97 -35.39 0.15
N GLY A 175 -16.04 -36.20 1.21
CA GLY A 175 -14.99 -37.15 1.59
C GLY A 175 -13.83 -36.53 2.37
N ALA A 176 -13.98 -35.31 2.90
CA ALA A 176 -13.00 -34.71 3.80
C ALA A 176 -12.75 -35.58 5.03
N THR A 177 -11.50 -35.65 5.46
CA THR A 177 -11.07 -36.39 6.66
C THR A 177 -10.40 -35.45 7.64
N GLU A 178 -10.22 -35.91 8.89
CA GLU A 178 -9.57 -35.16 9.96
C GLU A 178 -8.27 -34.49 9.47
N GLY A 179 -8.15 -33.18 9.69
CA GLY A 179 -6.95 -32.43 9.34
C GLY A 179 -6.87 -31.96 7.88
N HIS A 180 -7.85 -32.27 7.03
CA HIS A 180 -7.92 -31.70 5.68
C HIS A 180 -8.17 -30.19 5.73
N LYS A 181 -7.41 -29.43 4.93
CA LYS A 181 -7.76 -28.06 4.58
C LYS A 181 -8.83 -28.10 3.49
N VAL A 182 -9.92 -27.39 3.70
CA VAL A 182 -11.11 -27.43 2.84
C VAL A 182 -11.64 -26.03 2.56
N VAL A 183 -12.20 -25.86 1.37
CA VAL A 183 -13.04 -24.70 1.04
C VAL A 183 -14.49 -25.09 1.30
N VAL A 184 -15.15 -24.29 2.12
CA VAL A 184 -16.55 -24.49 2.52
C VAL A 184 -17.39 -23.37 1.97
N LYS A 185 -18.44 -23.71 1.23
CA LYS A 185 -19.49 -22.78 0.85
C LYS A 185 -20.54 -22.73 1.96
N LEU A 186 -20.86 -21.53 2.44
CA LEU A 186 -21.89 -21.32 3.44
C LEU A 186 -23.27 -21.56 2.83
N THR A 187 -24.05 -22.43 3.47
CA THR A 187 -25.46 -22.68 3.14
C THR A 187 -26.40 -21.94 4.08
N SER A 188 -25.95 -21.68 5.32
CA SER A 188 -26.63 -20.83 6.28
C SER A 188 -25.63 -20.01 7.09
N TYR A 189 -25.95 -18.73 7.27
CA TYR A 189 -25.19 -17.82 8.13
C TYR A 189 -25.58 -18.02 9.61
N PRO A 190 -24.75 -17.57 10.57
CA PRO A 190 -25.09 -17.60 11.98
C PRO A 190 -26.36 -16.81 12.27
N GLU A 191 -27.28 -17.40 13.05
CA GLU A 191 -28.52 -16.75 13.45
C GLU A 191 -28.84 -17.05 14.93
N GLY A 192 -28.79 -16.00 15.76
CA GLY A 192 -29.07 -16.09 17.20
C GLY A 192 -28.04 -16.94 17.93
N ARG A 193 -28.39 -18.20 18.23
CA ARG A 193 -27.49 -19.18 18.90
C ARG A 193 -27.01 -20.28 17.96
N LYS A 194 -27.44 -20.27 16.69
CA LYS A 194 -27.04 -21.28 15.71
C LYS A 194 -25.73 -20.84 15.04
N SER A 195 -24.79 -21.78 14.95
CA SER A 195 -23.57 -21.62 14.14
C SER A 195 -23.90 -21.58 12.65
N ALA A 196 -22.92 -21.18 11.84
CA ALA A 196 -23.01 -21.30 10.40
C ALA A 196 -23.09 -22.78 9.97
N GLU A 197 -23.78 -23.04 8.86
CA GLU A 197 -23.78 -24.34 8.18
C GLU A 197 -23.19 -24.18 6.78
N GLY A 198 -22.50 -25.20 6.30
CA GLY A 198 -21.85 -25.17 5.00
C GLY A 198 -21.67 -26.55 4.37
N GLU A 199 -21.24 -26.53 3.12
CA GLU A 199 -20.86 -27.70 2.34
C GLU A 199 -19.42 -27.58 1.86
N VAL A 200 -18.66 -28.67 1.93
CA VAL A 200 -17.30 -28.71 1.38
C VAL A 200 -17.41 -28.74 -0.14
N VAL A 201 -16.83 -27.74 -0.79
CA VAL A 201 -16.78 -27.62 -2.26
C VAL A 201 -15.42 -28.01 -2.83
N GLU A 202 -14.36 -27.94 -2.01
CA GLU A 202 -13.01 -28.28 -2.41
C GLU A 202 -12.20 -28.83 -1.22
N ILE A 203 -11.35 -29.83 -1.48
CA ILE A 203 -10.37 -30.34 -0.52
C ILE A 203 -8.99 -29.95 -1.06
N LEU A 204 -8.31 -29.04 -0.36
CA LEU A 204 -7.00 -28.52 -0.76
C LEU A 204 -5.88 -29.53 -0.48
N GLY A 205 -6.08 -30.42 0.50
CA GLY A 205 -5.13 -31.45 0.92
C GLY A 205 -5.12 -31.60 2.44
N HIS A 206 -4.23 -32.44 2.96
CA HIS A 206 -4.02 -32.52 4.41
C HIS A 206 -3.17 -31.33 4.86
N LYS A 207 -3.43 -30.78 6.07
CA LYS A 207 -2.69 -29.61 6.59
C LYS A 207 -1.17 -29.80 6.75
N ASN A 208 -0.69 -31.03 6.64
CA ASN A 208 0.73 -31.40 6.74
C ASN A 208 1.35 -31.67 5.36
N ASP A 209 0.57 -31.61 4.28
CA ASP A 209 1.07 -31.84 2.94
C ASP A 209 1.84 -30.59 2.47
N PRO A 210 2.96 -30.75 1.77
CA PRO A 210 3.74 -29.64 1.24
C PRO A 210 2.90 -28.69 0.35
N GLY A 211 3.02 -27.38 0.59
CA GLY A 211 2.35 -26.33 -0.18
C GLY A 211 0.86 -26.11 0.11
N VAL A 212 0.20 -26.99 0.89
CA VAL A 212 -1.22 -26.82 1.28
C VAL A 212 -1.41 -25.61 2.19
N ASP A 213 -0.40 -25.26 2.97
CA ASP A 213 -0.38 -24.10 3.85
C ASP A 213 -0.48 -22.77 3.07
N ILE A 214 0.29 -22.64 1.98
CA ILE A 214 0.23 -21.49 1.07
C ILE A 214 -1.07 -21.50 0.25
N LEU A 215 -1.50 -22.67 -0.25
CA LEU A 215 -2.80 -22.79 -0.93
C LEU A 215 -3.96 -22.32 -0.05
N SER A 216 -3.93 -22.66 1.25
CA SER A 216 -4.94 -22.18 2.21
C SER A 216 -5.00 -20.65 2.27
N ILE A 217 -3.83 -19.98 2.28
CA ILE A 217 -3.73 -18.51 2.30
C ILE A 217 -4.27 -17.92 0.99
N ILE A 218 -3.91 -18.49 -0.16
CA ILE A 218 -4.40 -18.08 -1.48
C ILE A 218 -5.94 -18.07 -1.51
N HIS A 219 -6.57 -19.18 -1.12
CA HIS A 219 -8.03 -19.29 -1.11
C HIS A 219 -8.67 -18.41 -0.03
N LYS A 220 -8.04 -18.23 1.14
CA LYS A 220 -8.53 -17.33 2.19
C LYS A 220 -8.67 -15.89 1.68
N HIS A 221 -7.73 -15.44 0.84
CA HIS A 221 -7.78 -14.12 0.20
C HIS A 221 -8.60 -14.11 -1.09
N GLY A 222 -9.21 -15.23 -1.49
CA GLY A 222 -9.98 -15.34 -2.74
C GLY A 222 -9.15 -15.02 -3.97
N ILE A 223 -7.90 -15.47 -4.00
CA ILE A 223 -7.00 -15.29 -5.14
C ILE A 223 -7.08 -16.53 -6.01
N ASP A 224 -7.55 -16.38 -7.24
CA ASP A 224 -7.68 -17.49 -8.18
C ASP A 224 -6.32 -17.84 -8.80
N VAL A 225 -5.91 -19.10 -8.65
CA VAL A 225 -4.64 -19.60 -9.21
C VAL A 225 -4.80 -19.89 -10.71
N GLU A 226 -5.87 -20.59 -11.07
CA GLU A 226 -6.11 -21.02 -12.44
C GLU A 226 -6.75 -19.91 -13.28
N PHE A 227 -6.48 -19.92 -14.58
CA PHE A 227 -7.13 -19.03 -15.53
C PHE A 227 -8.37 -19.71 -16.12
N PRO A 228 -9.48 -18.98 -16.34
CA PRO A 228 -10.65 -19.51 -17.05
C PRO A 228 -10.30 -20.07 -18.44
N GLU A 229 -11.06 -21.05 -18.91
CA GLU A 229 -10.81 -21.73 -20.19
C GLU A 229 -10.79 -20.73 -21.36
N GLU A 230 -11.74 -19.79 -21.40
CA GLU A 230 -11.81 -18.76 -22.44
C GLU A 230 -10.59 -17.83 -22.47
N VAL A 231 -10.00 -17.54 -21.30
CA VAL A 231 -8.77 -16.74 -21.17
C VAL A 231 -7.60 -17.51 -21.76
N MET A 232 -7.49 -18.80 -21.44
CA MET A 232 -6.44 -19.67 -21.97
C MET A 232 -6.59 -19.91 -23.48
N GLU A 233 -7.81 -20.06 -23.98
CA GLU A 233 -8.08 -20.13 -25.41
C GLU A 233 -7.64 -18.86 -26.15
N GLN A 234 -7.96 -17.68 -25.61
CA GLN A 234 -7.50 -16.41 -26.18
C GLN A 234 -5.97 -16.34 -26.15
N ALA A 235 -5.34 -16.66 -25.02
CA ALA A 235 -3.89 -16.62 -24.88
C ALA A 235 -3.19 -17.54 -25.89
N ASN A 236 -3.72 -18.75 -26.10
CA ASN A 236 -3.19 -19.72 -27.06
C ASN A 236 -3.28 -19.24 -28.52
N LYS A 237 -4.24 -18.37 -28.84
CA LYS A 237 -4.39 -17.75 -30.16
C LYS A 237 -3.43 -16.56 -30.37
N VAL A 238 -2.84 -16.01 -29.31
CA VAL A 238 -1.86 -14.91 -29.44
C VAL A 238 -0.58 -15.44 -30.11
N PRO A 239 -0.08 -14.76 -31.17
CA PRO A 239 1.18 -15.11 -31.82
C PRO A 239 2.39 -15.08 -30.87
N SER A 240 3.40 -15.89 -31.17
CA SER A 240 4.67 -15.92 -30.43
C SER A 240 5.70 -14.89 -30.93
N GLU A 241 5.43 -14.27 -32.08
CA GLU A 241 6.28 -13.26 -32.72
C GLU A 241 5.43 -12.03 -33.03
N ILE A 242 6.09 -10.88 -33.18
CA ILE A 242 5.39 -9.63 -33.52
C ILE A 242 4.86 -9.71 -34.96
N ASP A 243 3.79 -8.96 -35.23
CA ASP A 243 3.29 -8.80 -36.60
C ASP A 243 4.20 -7.81 -37.34
N GLU A 244 4.86 -8.24 -38.42
CA GLU A 244 5.76 -7.38 -39.21
C GLU A 244 5.05 -6.14 -39.78
N SER A 245 3.73 -6.21 -39.99
CA SER A 245 2.94 -5.07 -40.46
C SER A 245 2.83 -3.93 -39.44
N GLU A 246 3.19 -4.17 -38.18
CA GLU A 246 3.26 -3.15 -37.13
C GLU A 246 4.53 -2.32 -37.19
N ILE A 247 5.62 -2.84 -37.78
CA ILE A 247 6.93 -2.16 -37.80
C ILE A 247 6.84 -0.76 -38.45
N PRO A 248 6.19 -0.57 -39.63
CA PRO A 248 6.10 0.75 -40.27
C PRO A 248 5.26 1.77 -39.49
N ASN A 249 4.39 1.31 -38.57
CA ASN A 249 3.52 2.18 -37.77
C ASN A 249 4.16 2.64 -36.46
N ARG A 250 5.40 2.20 -36.19
CA ARG A 250 6.12 2.40 -34.93
C ARG A 250 7.50 2.96 -35.19
N LYS A 251 8.06 3.66 -34.20
CA LYS A 251 9.45 4.09 -34.25
C LYS A 251 10.34 2.85 -34.18
N ASP A 252 11.17 2.64 -35.19
CA ASP A 252 12.10 1.50 -35.21
C ASP A 252 13.35 1.84 -34.40
N LEU A 253 13.55 1.11 -33.30
CA LEU A 253 14.70 1.26 -32.39
C LEU A 253 15.50 -0.04 -32.29
N ARG A 254 15.32 -0.99 -33.22
CA ARG A 254 15.98 -2.31 -33.16
C ARG A 254 17.49 -2.25 -33.30
N ASP A 255 18.02 -1.19 -33.89
CA ASP A 255 19.46 -0.95 -34.06
C ASP A 255 20.09 -0.16 -32.88
N HIS A 256 19.30 0.21 -31.87
CA HIS A 256 19.78 0.96 -30.71
C HIS A 256 20.31 0.01 -29.62
N THR A 257 21.31 0.47 -28.86
CA THR A 257 21.79 -0.23 -27.66
C THR A 257 20.76 -0.11 -26.55
N ILE A 258 20.00 -1.18 -26.29
CA ILE A 258 18.91 -1.23 -25.31
C ILE A 258 19.07 -2.49 -24.47
N VAL A 259 18.94 -2.39 -23.16
CA VAL A 259 19.11 -3.52 -22.23
C VAL A 259 17.93 -3.64 -21.27
N THR A 260 17.67 -4.85 -20.78
CA THR A 260 16.85 -5.07 -19.57
C THR A 260 17.78 -5.34 -18.40
N ILE A 261 17.41 -4.93 -17.18
CA ILE A 261 18.17 -5.18 -15.95
C ILE A 261 17.20 -5.63 -14.86
N ASP A 262 17.25 -6.93 -14.53
CA ASP A 262 16.26 -7.57 -13.67
C ASP A 262 16.90 -8.54 -12.66
N GLY A 263 16.06 -9.13 -11.79
CA GLY A 263 16.49 -10.28 -10.99
C GLY A 263 16.82 -11.49 -11.88
N ALA A 264 17.77 -12.33 -11.45
CA ALA A 264 18.17 -13.51 -12.23
C ALA A 264 16.99 -14.44 -12.54
N ASP A 265 16.05 -14.57 -11.60
CA ASP A 265 14.87 -15.42 -11.66
C ASP A 265 13.68 -14.80 -12.44
N ALA A 266 13.75 -13.51 -12.78
CA ALA A 266 12.67 -12.79 -13.46
C ALA A 266 12.47 -13.28 -14.90
N LYS A 267 11.21 -13.50 -15.31
CA LYS A 267 10.85 -13.98 -16.66
C LYS A 267 9.92 -13.02 -17.41
N ASP A 268 9.23 -12.19 -16.67
CA ASP A 268 8.30 -11.13 -17.03
C ASP A 268 9.04 -9.79 -17.05
N LEU A 269 9.84 -9.56 -18.10
CA LEU A 269 10.65 -8.34 -18.24
C LEU A 269 9.76 -7.23 -18.83
N ASP A 270 9.29 -6.32 -17.98
CA ASP A 270 8.39 -5.22 -18.34
C ASP A 270 9.11 -4.07 -19.07
N ASP A 271 10.31 -3.75 -18.62
CA ASP A 271 11.04 -2.53 -18.99
C ASP A 271 12.41 -2.81 -19.60
N ALA A 272 12.79 -1.95 -20.54
CA ALA A 272 14.12 -1.88 -21.11
C ALA A 272 14.56 -0.42 -21.16
N VAL A 273 15.85 -0.18 -20.98
CA VAL A 273 16.41 1.17 -20.84
C VAL A 273 17.61 1.39 -21.74
N THR A 274 17.83 2.65 -22.08
CA THR A 274 19.02 3.13 -22.77
C THR A 274 19.34 4.55 -22.29
N VAL A 275 20.62 4.86 -22.14
CA VAL A 275 21.10 6.20 -21.81
C VAL A 275 22.16 6.60 -22.82
N THR A 276 22.10 7.85 -23.25
CA THR A 276 23.16 8.44 -24.08
C THR A 276 23.37 9.89 -23.68
N LYS A 277 24.63 10.27 -23.44
CA LYS A 277 24.99 11.67 -23.25
C LYS A 277 24.98 12.44 -24.58
N LEU A 278 24.30 13.57 -24.61
CA LEU A 278 24.16 14.45 -25.78
C LEU A 278 25.30 15.49 -25.82
N ASP A 279 25.57 16.03 -27.02
CA ASP A 279 26.62 17.04 -27.24
C ASP A 279 26.44 18.33 -26.40
N ASN A 280 25.20 18.65 -26.02
CA ASN A 280 24.87 19.80 -25.17
C ASN A 280 25.12 19.54 -23.67
N GLY A 281 25.56 18.32 -23.30
CA GLY A 281 25.80 17.89 -21.93
C GLY A 281 24.60 17.28 -21.22
N ASN A 282 23.41 17.30 -21.83
CA ASN A 282 22.21 16.63 -21.31
C ASN A 282 22.32 15.11 -21.49
N TYR A 283 21.52 14.37 -20.74
CA TYR A 283 21.30 12.95 -20.95
C TYR A 283 20.04 12.73 -21.79
N LYS A 284 20.06 11.74 -22.67
CA LYS A 284 18.85 11.17 -23.25
C LYS A 284 18.60 9.81 -22.61
N LEU A 285 17.52 9.71 -21.85
CA LEU A 285 17.04 8.47 -21.26
C LEU A 285 15.86 7.95 -22.09
N GLY A 286 15.98 6.74 -22.62
CA GLY A 286 14.87 5.99 -23.21
C GLY A 286 14.38 4.93 -22.24
N VAL A 287 13.09 4.96 -21.92
CA VAL A 287 12.40 3.91 -21.15
C VAL A 287 11.38 3.25 -22.06
N HIS A 288 11.54 1.95 -22.31
CA HIS A 288 10.76 1.18 -23.27
C HIS A 288 9.98 0.11 -22.52
N ILE A 289 8.64 0.23 -22.47
CA ILE A 289 7.77 -0.65 -21.68
C ILE A 289 7.00 -1.59 -22.60
N ALA A 290 6.92 -2.87 -22.25
CA ALA A 290 6.13 -3.88 -22.94
C ALA A 290 4.73 -3.36 -23.37
N ASP A 291 4.40 -3.46 -24.66
CA ASP A 291 3.09 -3.01 -25.17
C ASP A 291 2.00 -4.07 -24.94
N VAL A 292 1.67 -4.31 -23.67
CA VAL A 292 0.68 -5.33 -23.26
C VAL A 292 -0.70 -5.04 -23.84
N THR A 293 -1.09 -3.76 -23.94
CA THR A 293 -2.39 -3.34 -24.49
C THR A 293 -2.57 -3.65 -25.97
N TYR A 294 -1.48 -3.90 -26.70
CA TYR A 294 -1.56 -4.39 -28.06
C TYR A 294 -2.15 -5.82 -28.10
N TYR A 295 -1.75 -6.70 -27.17
CA TYR A 295 -2.21 -8.09 -27.12
C TYR A 295 -3.48 -8.27 -26.28
N VAL A 296 -3.63 -7.47 -25.23
CA VAL A 296 -4.77 -7.50 -24.29
C VAL A 296 -5.74 -6.37 -24.60
N LYS A 297 -6.63 -6.61 -25.57
CA LYS A 297 -7.65 -5.64 -26.01
C LYS A 297 -8.72 -5.44 -24.94
N GLU A 298 -9.24 -4.20 -24.87
CA GLU A 298 -10.35 -3.84 -23.98
C GLU A 298 -11.54 -4.80 -24.16
N SER A 299 -12.16 -5.20 -23.05
CA SER A 299 -13.28 -6.14 -22.98
C SER A 299 -13.01 -7.56 -23.46
N SER A 300 -11.76 -7.92 -23.81
CA SER A 300 -11.42 -9.31 -24.13
C SER A 300 -11.38 -10.20 -22.86
N PRO A 301 -11.50 -11.54 -22.98
CA PRO A 301 -11.40 -12.43 -21.82
C PRO A 301 -10.18 -12.18 -20.93
N ILE A 302 -8.98 -12.05 -21.52
CA ILE A 302 -7.74 -11.74 -20.77
C ILE A 302 -7.83 -10.37 -20.09
N ASP A 303 -8.51 -9.38 -20.68
CA ASP A 303 -8.67 -8.06 -20.05
C ASP A 303 -9.59 -8.10 -18.83
N GLN A 304 -10.73 -8.79 -18.94
CA GLN A 304 -11.67 -8.94 -17.83
C GLN A 304 -11.00 -9.67 -16.66
N GLU A 305 -10.28 -10.75 -16.96
CA GLU A 305 -9.51 -11.49 -15.97
C GLU A 305 -8.37 -10.66 -15.36
N ALA A 306 -7.65 -9.88 -16.18
CA ALA A 306 -6.59 -8.99 -15.68
C ALA A 306 -7.17 -7.89 -14.77
N PHE A 307 -8.36 -7.38 -15.08
CA PHE A 307 -9.08 -6.44 -14.23
C PHE A 307 -9.47 -7.10 -12.91
N ASP A 308 -10.07 -8.29 -12.97
CA ASP A 308 -10.53 -9.04 -11.79
C ASP A 308 -9.38 -9.38 -10.84
N ARG A 309 -8.23 -9.80 -11.37
CA ARG A 309 -6.98 -10.02 -10.62
C ARG A 309 -6.38 -8.71 -10.11
N GLY A 310 -6.34 -7.68 -10.95
CA GLY A 310 -5.82 -6.33 -10.67
C GLY A 310 -4.31 -6.20 -10.59
N THR A 311 -3.62 -7.20 -10.02
CA THR A 311 -2.15 -7.27 -9.92
C THR A 311 -1.68 -8.73 -9.86
N SER A 312 -0.44 -8.99 -10.26
CA SER A 312 0.25 -10.25 -9.92
C SER A 312 0.52 -10.31 -8.42
N VAL A 313 0.60 -11.52 -7.86
CA VAL A 313 0.87 -11.79 -6.44
C VAL A 313 2.14 -12.63 -6.31
N TYR A 314 3.11 -12.15 -5.53
CA TYR A 314 4.44 -12.74 -5.38
C TYR A 314 4.58 -13.40 -4.00
N LEU A 315 4.13 -14.66 -3.91
CA LEU A 315 4.22 -15.45 -2.69
C LEU A 315 5.63 -16.02 -2.51
N VAL A 316 5.92 -16.57 -1.34
CA VAL A 316 7.25 -17.11 -1.02
C VAL A 316 7.71 -18.21 -1.99
N ASP A 317 6.81 -19.11 -2.41
CA ASP A 317 7.15 -20.28 -3.24
C ASP A 317 6.78 -20.11 -4.73
N ARG A 318 5.89 -19.17 -5.07
CA ARG A 318 5.36 -19.01 -6.44
C ARG A 318 4.83 -17.61 -6.72
N VAL A 319 4.63 -17.34 -8.01
CA VAL A 319 3.96 -16.13 -8.49
C VAL A 319 2.62 -16.52 -9.10
N ILE A 320 1.56 -15.82 -8.71
CA ILE A 320 0.25 -15.88 -9.37
C ILE A 320 0.15 -14.69 -10.32
N PRO A 321 0.27 -14.89 -11.64
CA PRO A 321 0.37 -13.77 -12.57
C PRO A 321 -1.00 -13.13 -12.84
N MET A 322 -0.99 -11.83 -13.16
CA MET A 322 -2.18 -11.09 -13.60
C MET A 322 -2.67 -11.51 -14.99
N ILE A 323 -1.75 -11.88 -15.88
CA ILE A 323 -2.06 -12.35 -17.25
C ILE A 323 -1.39 -13.71 -17.50
N PRO A 324 -1.91 -14.52 -18.44
CA PRO A 324 -1.36 -15.85 -18.69
C PRO A 324 0.14 -15.85 -19.04
N HIS A 325 0.88 -16.85 -18.54
CA HIS A 325 2.34 -16.95 -18.73
C HIS A 325 2.80 -16.91 -20.18
N ARG A 326 1.97 -17.41 -21.10
CA ARG A 326 2.23 -17.34 -22.56
C ARG A 326 2.42 -15.90 -23.04
N LEU A 327 1.72 -14.93 -22.42
CA LEU A 327 1.89 -13.51 -22.68
C LEU A 327 2.98 -12.93 -21.77
N SER A 328 2.84 -13.08 -20.45
CA SER A 328 3.72 -12.42 -19.47
C SER A 328 5.19 -12.77 -19.65
N ASN A 329 5.52 -14.04 -19.92
CA ASN A 329 6.89 -14.52 -20.08
C ASN A 329 7.28 -14.66 -21.56
N GLY A 330 6.31 -14.51 -22.46
CA GLY A 330 6.46 -14.77 -23.89
C GLY A 330 6.52 -13.50 -24.73
N ILE A 331 5.38 -13.16 -25.35
CA ILE A 331 5.30 -12.07 -26.34
C ILE A 331 5.32 -10.67 -25.70
N CYS A 332 4.84 -10.53 -24.46
CA CYS A 332 4.89 -9.26 -23.74
C CYS A 332 6.26 -9.02 -23.09
N SER A 333 6.90 -10.07 -22.56
CA SER A 333 8.25 -9.96 -21.97
C SER A 333 9.26 -9.47 -23.02
N LEU A 334 10.09 -8.50 -22.62
CA LEU A 334 11.16 -7.91 -23.43
C LEU A 334 12.39 -8.83 -23.52
N ASN A 335 12.12 -10.10 -23.89
CA ASN A 335 13.10 -11.17 -24.02
C ASN A 335 14.31 -10.76 -24.87
N PRO A 336 15.51 -11.28 -24.54
CA PRO A 336 16.76 -10.85 -25.17
C PRO A 336 16.78 -11.15 -26.68
N LYS A 337 17.25 -10.18 -27.47
CA LYS A 337 17.65 -10.35 -28.89
C LYS A 337 16.51 -10.80 -29.82
N VAL A 338 15.27 -10.52 -29.44
CA VAL A 338 14.07 -10.74 -30.27
C VAL A 338 13.27 -9.45 -30.40
N ASP A 339 12.59 -9.28 -31.53
CA ASP A 339 11.81 -8.07 -31.79
C ASP A 339 10.59 -8.02 -30.86
N ARG A 340 10.35 -6.85 -30.25
CA ARG A 340 9.25 -6.62 -29.30
C ARG A 340 8.61 -5.26 -29.49
N LEU A 341 7.29 -5.22 -29.34
CA LEU A 341 6.51 -3.99 -29.38
C LEU A 341 6.54 -3.32 -28.01
N THR A 342 6.80 -2.02 -27.98
CA THR A 342 6.82 -1.25 -26.73
C THR A 342 6.05 0.05 -26.85
N LEU A 343 5.67 0.57 -25.69
CA LEU A 343 5.30 1.95 -25.49
C LEU A 343 6.48 2.64 -24.79
N SER A 344 7.09 3.61 -25.46
CA SER A 344 8.34 4.23 -25.06
C SER A 344 8.14 5.66 -24.57
N CYS A 345 8.97 6.07 -23.62
CA CYS A 345 9.13 7.44 -23.15
C CYS A 345 10.61 7.85 -23.32
N ASP A 346 10.89 8.70 -24.31
CA ASP A 346 12.20 9.35 -24.44
C ASP A 346 12.19 10.64 -23.64
N MET A 347 13.20 10.85 -22.79
CA MET A 347 13.37 12.05 -21.96
C MET A 347 14.76 12.64 -22.19
N GLU A 348 14.83 13.94 -22.49
CA GLU A 348 16.06 14.72 -22.42
C GLU A 348 16.15 15.36 -21.04
N ILE A 349 17.21 15.03 -20.30
CA ILE A 349 17.38 15.37 -18.90
C ILE A 349 18.64 16.22 -18.74
N SER A 350 18.49 17.39 -18.11
CA SER A 350 19.61 18.28 -17.83
C SER A 350 20.60 17.68 -16.83
N PRO A 351 21.85 18.19 -16.72
CA PRO A 351 22.78 17.81 -15.67
C PRO A 351 22.26 18.02 -14.24
N ASP A 352 21.23 18.86 -14.06
CA ASP A 352 20.56 19.10 -12.78
C ASP A 352 19.39 18.12 -12.51
N GLY A 353 19.08 17.24 -13.46
CA GLY A 353 18.02 16.24 -13.36
C GLY A 353 16.64 16.73 -13.81
N ASP A 354 16.56 17.85 -14.53
CA ASP A 354 15.30 18.37 -15.07
C ASP A 354 14.98 17.75 -16.42
N VAL A 355 13.80 17.16 -16.56
CA VAL A 355 13.26 16.74 -17.86
C VAL A 355 12.92 17.99 -18.65
N VAL A 356 13.76 18.35 -19.63
CA VAL A 356 13.59 19.57 -20.45
C VAL A 356 12.78 19.31 -21.70
N LYS A 357 12.67 18.05 -22.11
CA LYS A 357 11.89 17.59 -23.25
C LYS A 357 11.56 16.11 -23.10
N HIS A 358 10.37 15.71 -23.52
CA HIS A 358 9.99 14.30 -23.61
C HIS A 358 9.14 13.99 -24.83
N GLU A 359 9.08 12.71 -25.20
CA GLU A 359 8.24 12.16 -26.24
C GLU A 359 7.70 10.79 -25.80
N ILE A 360 6.37 10.60 -25.84
CA ILE A 360 5.71 9.32 -25.55
C ILE A 360 5.20 8.76 -26.88
N PHE A 361 5.63 7.55 -27.25
CA PHE A 361 5.35 6.98 -28.58
C PHE A 361 5.40 5.45 -28.61
N GLN A 362 4.81 4.84 -29.62
CA GLN A 362 4.96 3.40 -29.88
C GLN A 362 6.25 3.10 -30.64
N SER A 363 6.94 2.04 -30.23
CA SER A 363 8.17 1.61 -30.88
C SER A 363 8.25 0.10 -31.04
N VAL A 364 9.20 -0.33 -31.85
CA VAL A 364 9.69 -1.71 -31.91
C VAL A 364 11.15 -1.70 -31.49
N ILE A 365 11.50 -2.57 -30.54
CA ILE A 365 12.87 -2.71 -30.02
C ILE A 365 13.38 -4.12 -30.26
N LYS A 366 14.70 -4.26 -30.20
CA LYS A 366 15.39 -5.55 -30.07
C LYS A 366 16.49 -5.38 -29.04
N THR A 367 16.29 -5.94 -27.86
CA THR A 367 17.24 -5.76 -26.75
C THR A 367 18.60 -6.34 -27.11
N THR A 368 19.66 -5.59 -26.82
CA THR A 368 21.05 -5.97 -27.04
C THR A 368 21.46 -7.08 -26.09
N GLU A 369 21.07 -6.99 -24.82
CA GLU A 369 21.36 -7.99 -23.80
C GLU A 369 20.34 -7.96 -22.65
N ARG A 370 20.12 -9.13 -22.03
CA ARG A 370 19.44 -9.25 -20.72
C ARG A 370 20.51 -9.25 -19.64
N MET A 371 20.48 -8.25 -18.77
CA MET A 371 21.41 -8.12 -17.66
C MET A 371 20.72 -8.49 -16.33
N THR A 372 21.52 -8.87 -15.34
CA THR A 372 21.04 -9.02 -13.97
C THR A 372 21.51 -7.86 -13.11
N TYR A 373 20.78 -7.53 -12.03
CA TYR A 373 21.26 -6.55 -11.04
C TYR A 373 22.66 -6.91 -10.51
N SER A 374 22.91 -8.20 -10.25
CA SER A 374 24.23 -8.68 -9.82
C SER A 374 25.33 -8.38 -10.83
N ASP A 375 25.10 -8.62 -12.12
CA ASP A 375 26.10 -8.36 -13.16
C ASP A 375 26.39 -6.88 -13.31
N VAL A 376 25.35 -6.03 -13.27
CA VAL A 376 25.51 -4.57 -13.37
C VAL A 376 26.27 -4.01 -12.16
N ASN A 377 26.01 -4.51 -10.94
CA ASN A 377 26.81 -4.14 -9.77
C ASN A 377 28.26 -4.56 -9.90
N LYS A 378 28.54 -5.77 -10.38
CA LYS A 378 29.93 -6.22 -10.59
C LYS A 378 30.65 -5.32 -11.59
N ILE A 379 29.95 -4.85 -12.62
CA ILE A 379 30.50 -3.91 -13.62
C ILE A 379 30.76 -2.52 -13.03
N LEU A 380 29.82 -1.98 -12.23
CA LEU A 380 29.84 -0.59 -11.76
C LEU A 380 30.56 -0.42 -10.42
N VAL A 381 30.30 -1.29 -9.45
CA VAL A 381 30.77 -1.20 -8.07
C VAL A 381 32.05 -1.99 -7.89
N ASP A 382 32.03 -3.31 -8.14
CA ASP A 382 33.20 -4.17 -7.91
C ASP A 382 34.29 -3.95 -8.96
N LYS A 383 33.93 -3.32 -10.09
CA LYS A 383 34.77 -3.12 -11.28
C LYS A 383 35.43 -4.42 -11.75
N ASP A 384 34.67 -5.52 -11.74
CA ASP A 384 35.14 -6.85 -12.12
C ASP A 384 35.71 -6.86 -13.55
N GLU A 385 37.01 -7.17 -13.68
CA GLU A 385 37.73 -7.07 -14.96
C GLU A 385 37.22 -8.05 -16.01
N GLU A 386 36.84 -9.28 -15.62
CA GLU A 386 36.36 -10.31 -16.54
C GLU A 386 35.00 -9.93 -17.12
N LEU A 387 34.08 -9.48 -16.26
CA LEU A 387 32.72 -9.11 -16.64
C LEU A 387 32.71 -7.81 -17.44
N ARG A 388 33.52 -6.81 -17.07
CA ARG A 388 33.68 -5.57 -17.84
C ARG A 388 34.27 -5.84 -19.23
N LYS A 389 35.19 -6.79 -19.36
CA LYS A 389 35.71 -7.22 -20.67
C LYS A 389 34.65 -7.95 -21.48
N LYS A 390 33.85 -8.82 -20.85
CA LYS A 390 32.75 -9.55 -21.50
C LYS A 390 31.70 -8.59 -22.08
N TYR A 391 31.36 -7.53 -21.35
CA TYR A 391 30.35 -6.54 -21.73
C TYR A 391 30.95 -5.20 -22.15
N GLU A 392 32.20 -5.18 -22.63
CA GLU A 392 32.96 -3.96 -22.96
C GLU A 392 32.16 -2.90 -23.75
N PRO A 393 31.34 -3.25 -24.77
CA PRO A 393 30.56 -2.26 -25.51
C PRO A 393 29.44 -1.59 -24.69
N LEU A 394 28.95 -2.22 -23.62
CA LEU A 394 27.86 -1.73 -22.78
C LEU A 394 28.36 -0.95 -21.56
N VAL A 395 29.61 -1.18 -21.15
CA VAL A 395 30.21 -0.55 -19.95
C VAL A 395 30.07 0.99 -19.95
N PRO A 396 30.37 1.72 -21.05
CA PRO A 396 30.21 3.18 -21.06
C PRO A 396 28.76 3.62 -20.80
N MET A 397 27.78 2.90 -21.36
CA MET A 397 26.37 3.20 -21.13
C MET A 397 26.00 2.96 -19.66
N PHE A 398 26.46 1.87 -19.04
CA PHE A 398 26.20 1.61 -17.61
C PHE A 398 26.79 2.70 -16.72
N GLU A 399 27.97 3.22 -17.04
CA GLU A 399 28.59 4.33 -16.30
C GLU A 399 27.78 5.63 -16.46
N GLU A 400 27.28 5.94 -17.67
CA GLU A 400 26.36 7.05 -17.89
C GLU A 400 25.03 6.87 -17.14
N MET A 401 24.54 5.62 -17.05
CA MET A 401 23.34 5.29 -16.29
C MET A 401 23.53 5.53 -14.78
N GLU A 402 24.68 5.14 -14.23
CA GLU A 402 25.05 5.41 -12.83
C GLU A 402 25.09 6.91 -12.54
N ASP A 403 25.76 7.69 -13.40
CA ASP A 403 25.85 9.15 -13.29
C ASP A 403 24.45 9.80 -13.31
N LEU A 404 23.60 9.42 -14.26
CA LEU A 404 22.25 9.97 -14.37
C LEU A 404 21.38 9.59 -13.17
N ALA A 405 21.42 8.34 -12.72
CA ALA A 405 20.66 7.90 -11.55
C ALA A 405 21.09 8.65 -10.28
N GLN A 406 22.39 8.90 -10.10
CA GLN A 406 22.92 9.72 -9.00
C GLN A 406 22.36 11.16 -9.03
N VAL A 407 22.28 11.76 -10.22
CA VAL A 407 21.70 13.10 -10.43
C VAL A 407 20.21 13.13 -10.06
N LEU A 408 19.43 12.18 -10.59
CA LEU A 408 17.99 12.06 -10.32
C LEU A 408 17.72 11.82 -8.84
N ARG A 409 18.45 10.90 -8.21
CA ARG A 409 18.35 10.63 -6.77
C ARG A 409 18.65 11.86 -5.95
N THR A 410 19.74 12.57 -6.28
CA THR A 410 20.11 13.82 -5.58
C THR A 410 19.00 14.86 -5.68
N LYS A 411 18.36 15.01 -6.85
CA LYS A 411 17.23 15.92 -7.03
C LYS A 411 16.01 15.47 -6.22
N ARG A 412 15.64 14.19 -6.27
CA ARG A 412 14.53 13.58 -5.51
C ARG A 412 14.71 13.77 -4.00
N MET A 413 15.92 13.52 -3.49
CA MET A 413 16.24 13.76 -2.08
C MET A 413 16.20 15.25 -1.72
N LYS A 414 16.76 16.15 -2.54
CA LYS A 414 16.66 17.60 -2.30
C LYS A 414 15.20 18.11 -2.25
N ARG A 415 14.30 17.47 -3.00
CA ARG A 415 12.86 17.79 -3.03
C ARG A 415 12.16 17.40 -1.72
N GLY A 416 12.70 16.44 -0.98
CA GLY A 416 12.20 16.00 0.33
C GLY A 416 11.60 14.59 0.33
N ALA A 417 11.92 13.76 -0.67
CA ALA A 417 11.45 12.38 -0.72
C ALA A 417 11.94 11.58 0.49
N ILE A 418 11.06 10.78 1.07
CA ILE A 418 11.39 9.98 2.25
C ILE A 418 11.84 8.62 1.76
N ASP A 419 13.14 8.34 1.87
CA ASP A 419 13.74 7.05 1.53
C ASP A 419 13.81 6.22 2.81
N PHE A 420 12.88 5.27 2.94
CA PHE A 420 12.96 4.30 4.03
C PHE A 420 13.81 3.12 3.60
N ASP A 421 15.00 2.99 4.17
CA ASP A 421 15.87 1.84 3.95
C ASP A 421 15.50 0.69 4.91
N PHE A 422 14.30 0.15 4.74
CA PHE A 422 13.88 -1.02 5.51
C PHE A 422 14.59 -2.26 5.00
N LYS A 423 15.11 -3.05 5.94
CA LYS A 423 15.60 -4.40 5.71
C LYS A 423 14.39 -5.30 5.48
N GLU A 424 14.22 -5.80 4.26
CA GLU A 424 13.21 -6.80 3.93
C GLU A 424 13.84 -8.20 4.02
N ALA A 425 13.11 -9.21 4.47
CA ALA A 425 13.55 -10.59 4.34
C ALA A 425 13.16 -11.17 2.97
N LYS A 426 13.99 -12.10 2.50
CA LYS A 426 13.63 -13.09 1.49
C LYS A 426 13.74 -14.46 2.14
N VAL A 427 12.63 -15.18 2.22
CA VAL A 427 12.61 -16.57 2.67
C VAL A 427 12.97 -17.46 1.47
N LEU A 428 14.04 -18.24 1.60
CA LEU A 428 14.45 -19.22 0.60
C LEU A 428 13.81 -20.56 0.94
N VAL A 429 13.15 -21.18 -0.03
CA VAL A 429 12.49 -22.48 0.12
C VAL A 429 13.11 -23.54 -0.81
N ASP A 430 13.01 -24.80 -0.43
CA ASP A 430 13.40 -25.95 -1.26
C ASP A 430 12.30 -26.34 -2.27
N GLU A 431 12.48 -27.46 -2.99
CA GLU A 431 11.54 -27.94 -4.01
C GLU A 431 10.19 -28.38 -3.39
N GLU A 432 10.19 -28.79 -2.13
CA GLU A 432 9.02 -29.12 -1.34
C GLU A 432 8.36 -27.89 -0.70
N GLY A 433 8.97 -26.70 -0.82
CA GLY A 433 8.44 -25.45 -0.26
C GLY A 433 8.69 -25.29 1.24
N ALA A 434 9.62 -26.06 1.81
CA ALA A 434 10.09 -25.90 3.19
C ALA A 434 11.16 -24.79 3.26
N PRO A 435 11.13 -23.92 4.28
CA PRO A 435 12.07 -22.82 4.40
C PRO A 435 13.47 -23.34 4.79
N THR A 436 14.47 -22.96 4.01
CA THR A 436 15.88 -23.32 4.21
C THR A 436 16.67 -22.20 4.88
N GLU A 437 16.36 -20.94 4.55
CA GLU A 437 17.06 -19.77 5.06
C GLU A 437 16.18 -18.51 4.99
N VAL A 438 16.41 -17.56 5.90
CA VAL A 438 15.81 -16.22 5.87
C VAL A 438 16.94 -15.20 5.73
N VAL A 439 17.09 -14.63 4.53
CA VAL A 439 18.17 -13.69 4.20
C VAL A 439 17.64 -12.27 4.08
N LEU A 440 18.50 -11.28 4.34
CA LEU A 440 18.16 -9.88 4.11
C LEU A 440 18.25 -9.56 2.61
N ARG A 441 17.22 -8.91 2.09
CA ARG A 441 17.21 -8.35 0.74
C ARG A 441 17.85 -6.96 0.81
N GLU A 442 18.99 -6.82 0.14
CA GLU A 442 19.66 -5.52 0.01
C GLU A 442 19.30 -4.86 -1.33
N ARG A 443 19.05 -3.54 -1.29
CA ARG A 443 18.89 -2.71 -2.50
C ARG A 443 20.26 -2.22 -2.95
N SER A 444 20.79 -2.82 -4.02
CA SER A 444 22.09 -2.47 -4.58
C SER A 444 22.03 -1.21 -5.46
N VAL A 445 23.17 -0.84 -6.03
CA VAL A 445 23.28 0.29 -6.96
C VAL A 445 22.45 0.03 -8.22
N ALA A 446 22.45 -1.20 -8.75
CA ALA A 446 21.71 -1.54 -9.95
C ALA A 446 20.18 -1.46 -9.77
N GLU A 447 19.61 -1.92 -8.64
CA GLU A 447 18.16 -1.75 -8.41
C GLU A 447 17.81 -0.27 -8.24
N LYS A 448 18.61 0.50 -7.47
CA LYS A 448 18.38 1.94 -7.26
C LYS A 448 18.45 2.73 -8.57
N LEU A 449 19.35 2.34 -9.48
CA LEU A 449 19.48 2.95 -10.80
C LEU A 449 18.20 2.76 -11.63
N ILE A 450 17.71 1.53 -11.75
CA ILE A 450 16.46 1.24 -12.47
C ILE A 450 15.27 1.94 -11.79
N GLU A 451 15.23 1.95 -10.45
CA GLU A 451 14.21 2.67 -9.68
C GLU A 451 14.12 4.15 -10.09
N GLU A 452 15.24 4.88 -10.15
CA GLU A 452 15.25 6.29 -10.54
C GLU A 452 14.75 6.51 -11.98
N PHE A 453 15.05 5.59 -12.90
CA PHE A 453 14.60 5.68 -14.29
C PHE A 453 13.10 5.43 -14.43
N MET A 454 12.58 4.44 -13.70
CA MET A 454 11.14 4.19 -13.67
C MET A 454 10.39 5.33 -12.99
N LEU A 455 10.95 5.90 -11.91
CA LEU A 455 10.37 7.06 -11.23
C LEU A 455 10.25 8.28 -12.14
N VAL A 456 11.33 8.66 -12.84
CA VAL A 456 11.26 9.84 -13.73
C VAL A 456 10.34 9.61 -14.93
N ALA A 457 10.27 8.38 -15.47
CA ALA A 457 9.30 8.04 -16.52
C ALA A 457 7.85 8.16 -16.01
N ASN A 458 7.57 7.63 -14.82
CA ASN A 458 6.28 7.71 -14.15
C ASN A 458 5.86 9.16 -13.86
N GLU A 459 6.76 9.99 -13.32
CA GLU A 459 6.52 11.42 -13.08
C GLU A 459 6.22 12.14 -14.41
N THR A 460 7.02 11.88 -15.46
CA THR A 460 6.87 12.52 -16.78
C THR A 460 5.54 12.19 -17.44
N VAL A 461 5.11 10.92 -17.39
CA VAL A 461 3.82 10.49 -17.93
C VAL A 461 2.68 11.13 -17.14
N ALA A 462 2.73 11.12 -15.81
CA ALA A 462 1.70 11.74 -14.98
C ALA A 462 1.57 13.25 -15.23
N GLU A 463 2.69 13.96 -15.31
CA GLU A 463 2.72 15.40 -15.58
C GLU A 463 2.14 15.72 -16.97
N HIS A 464 2.51 14.93 -17.99
CA HIS A 464 1.98 15.10 -19.35
C HIS A 464 0.44 15.02 -19.39
N PHE A 465 -0.14 14.02 -18.73
CA PHE A 465 -1.60 13.84 -18.70
C PHE A 465 -2.32 14.83 -17.79
N HIS A 466 -1.68 15.28 -16.70
CA HIS A 466 -2.21 16.34 -15.86
C HIS A 466 -2.49 17.61 -16.67
N TRP A 467 -1.48 18.08 -17.44
CA TRP A 467 -1.63 19.28 -18.28
C TRP A 467 -2.52 19.10 -19.51
N MET A 468 -2.78 17.85 -19.92
CA MET A 468 -3.72 17.55 -21.01
C MET A 468 -5.19 17.66 -20.57
N GLU A 469 -5.46 17.67 -19.26
CA GLU A 469 -6.81 17.79 -18.67
C GLU A 469 -7.79 16.75 -19.25
N VAL A 470 -7.34 15.50 -19.33
CA VAL A 470 -8.15 14.34 -19.74
C VAL A 470 -8.29 13.36 -18.58
N PRO A 471 -9.36 12.55 -18.53
CA PRO A 471 -9.49 11.50 -17.53
C PRO A 471 -8.29 10.57 -17.55
N PHE A 472 -7.67 10.40 -16.38
CA PHE A 472 -6.44 9.65 -16.19
C PHE A 472 -6.42 9.01 -14.79
N ILE A 473 -5.48 8.09 -14.55
CA ILE A 473 -5.30 7.43 -13.25
C ILE A 473 -3.94 7.80 -12.67
N TYR A 474 -3.93 8.22 -11.42
CA TYR A 474 -2.74 8.64 -10.68
C TYR A 474 -2.45 7.67 -9.53
N ARG A 475 -1.19 7.62 -9.12
CA ARG A 475 -0.75 6.93 -7.90
C ARG A 475 -0.49 8.00 -6.85
N ILE A 476 -1.42 8.16 -5.92
CA ILE A 476 -1.37 9.22 -4.92
C ILE A 476 -0.91 8.68 -3.56
N HIS A 477 -0.30 9.55 -2.77
CA HIS A 477 0.00 9.32 -1.37
C HIS A 477 -0.33 10.60 -0.62
N GLU A 478 -1.46 10.56 0.09
CA GLU A 478 -2.03 11.70 0.81
C GLU A 478 -1.14 12.14 1.98
N ASP A 479 -1.32 13.38 2.41
CA ASP A 479 -0.68 13.90 3.62
C ASP A 479 -1.04 13.03 4.84
N PRO A 480 -0.10 12.80 5.78
CA PRO A 480 -0.38 12.05 6.98
C PRO A 480 -1.44 12.75 7.85
N LYS A 481 -2.29 11.97 8.53
CA LYS A 481 -3.30 12.53 9.45
C LYS A 481 -2.64 13.28 10.62
N GLU A 482 -3.22 14.44 10.99
CA GLU A 482 -2.68 15.33 12.03
C GLU A 482 -2.46 14.61 13.37
N ASP A 483 -3.42 13.79 13.79
CA ASP A 483 -3.37 13.06 15.06
C ASP A 483 -2.25 12.00 15.09
N LYS A 484 -2.05 11.29 13.97
CA LYS A 484 -0.97 10.31 13.83
C LYS A 484 0.41 10.98 13.86
N LEU A 485 0.57 12.10 13.14
CA LEU A 485 1.82 12.86 13.15
C LEU A 485 2.13 13.45 14.52
N GLN A 486 1.12 13.97 15.21
CA GLN A 486 1.31 14.52 16.56
C GLN A 486 1.83 13.44 17.51
N ARG A 487 1.25 12.24 17.49
CA ARG A 487 1.74 11.10 18.31
C ARG A 487 3.17 10.72 17.94
N PHE A 488 3.50 10.73 16.65
CA PHE A 488 4.88 10.49 16.20
C PHE A 488 5.85 11.56 16.73
N PHE A 489 5.48 12.84 16.68
CA PHE A 489 6.32 13.92 17.23
C PHE A 489 6.51 13.82 18.74
N GLU A 490 5.43 13.51 19.48
CA GLU A 490 5.52 13.23 20.92
C GLU A 490 6.46 12.06 21.20
N PHE A 491 6.35 10.98 20.41
CA PHE A 491 7.21 9.81 20.53
C PHE A 491 8.70 10.13 20.31
N ILE A 492 9.06 10.83 19.24
CA ILE A 492 10.47 11.11 18.93
C ILE A 492 11.13 12.10 19.90
N THR A 493 10.34 12.86 20.68
CA THR A 493 10.91 13.69 21.76
C THR A 493 11.63 12.87 22.83
N ASN A 494 11.25 11.60 23.01
CA ASN A 494 11.95 10.66 23.91
C ASN A 494 13.39 10.39 23.46
N PHE A 495 13.69 10.56 22.16
CA PHE A 495 15.03 10.44 21.58
C PHE A 495 15.75 11.79 21.46
N GLY A 496 15.19 12.86 22.05
CA GLY A 496 15.74 14.21 22.00
C GLY A 496 15.55 14.91 20.64
N LEU A 497 14.67 14.39 19.79
CA LEU A 497 14.31 14.95 18.49
C LEU A 497 13.06 15.82 18.66
N ILE A 498 13.15 17.11 18.32
CA ILE A 498 12.02 18.04 18.44
C ILE A 498 11.69 18.63 17.07
N VAL A 499 10.43 18.57 16.68
CA VAL A 499 9.94 19.25 15.47
C VAL A 499 9.26 20.56 15.87
N LYS A 500 9.75 21.69 15.37
CA LYS A 500 9.12 23.00 15.51
C LYS A 500 8.12 23.19 14.38
N GLY A 501 6.84 23.32 14.73
CA GLY A 501 5.77 23.53 13.76
C GLY A 501 4.43 23.00 14.23
N THR A 502 3.43 23.09 13.36
CA THR A 502 2.13 22.43 13.55
C THR A 502 2.02 21.24 12.61
N ALA A 503 1.42 20.15 13.07
CA ALA A 503 1.25 18.92 12.28
C ALA A 503 0.44 19.14 10.98
N ASN A 504 -0.42 20.18 10.95
CA ASN A 504 -1.27 20.55 9.80
C ASN A 504 -0.56 21.06 8.54
N SER A 505 0.76 21.27 8.57
CA SER A 505 1.49 21.83 7.43
C SER A 505 2.92 21.30 7.36
N ILE A 506 3.11 20.01 7.63
CA ILE A 506 4.42 19.38 7.60
C ILE A 506 4.87 19.17 6.15
N HIS A 507 6.04 19.68 5.80
CA HIS A 507 6.65 19.34 4.51
C HIS A 507 7.40 17.99 4.61
N PRO A 508 7.36 17.09 3.60
CA PRO A 508 8.05 15.79 3.61
C PRO A 508 9.52 15.86 4.05
N ARG A 509 10.24 16.89 3.58
CA ARG A 509 11.63 17.21 3.98
C ARG A 509 11.86 17.24 5.50
N ALA A 510 10.91 17.73 6.30
CA ALA A 510 11.07 17.76 7.75
C ALA A 510 11.13 16.34 8.34
N LEU A 511 10.40 15.41 7.74
CA LEU A 511 10.41 13.99 8.12
C LEU A 511 11.64 13.28 7.56
N GLN A 512 12.04 13.59 6.32
CA GLN A 512 13.29 13.13 5.73
C GLN A 512 14.50 13.47 6.62
N GLU A 513 14.62 14.73 7.07
CA GLU A 513 15.72 15.16 7.95
C GLU A 513 15.74 14.39 9.28
N ILE A 514 14.60 13.91 9.77
CA ILE A 514 14.52 13.06 10.97
C ILE A 514 15.08 11.66 10.67
N VAL A 515 14.71 11.05 9.53
CA VAL A 515 15.22 9.73 9.11
C VAL A 515 16.74 9.79 8.90
N GLU A 516 17.22 10.81 8.19
CA GLU A 516 18.66 11.00 7.95
C GLU A 516 19.46 11.18 9.24
N ASP A 517 18.88 11.83 10.26
CA ASP A 517 19.54 12.12 11.54
C ASP A 517 19.58 10.92 12.50
N VAL A 518 18.70 9.93 12.31
CA VAL A 518 18.70 8.67 13.06
C VAL A 518 19.39 7.53 12.30
N GLN A 519 19.81 7.74 11.05
CA GLN A 519 20.43 6.70 10.25
C GLN A 519 21.73 6.17 10.90
N GLY A 520 21.84 4.85 11.02
CA GLY A 520 22.94 4.14 11.67
C GLY A 520 22.90 4.18 13.20
N GLU A 521 21.90 4.84 13.80
CA GLU A 521 21.72 4.87 15.25
C GLU A 521 20.80 3.71 15.72
N PRO A 522 20.91 3.25 16.98
CA PRO A 522 20.08 2.14 17.48
C PRO A 522 18.56 2.36 17.36
N GLU A 523 18.12 3.62 17.38
CA GLU A 523 16.73 4.03 17.23
C GLU A 523 16.22 4.12 15.79
N GLU A 524 17.09 3.96 14.78
CA GLU A 524 16.73 4.09 13.36
C GLU A 524 15.49 3.26 13.01
N MET A 525 15.55 1.96 13.29
CA MET A 525 14.48 1.00 13.01
C MET A 525 13.15 1.47 13.60
N VAL A 526 13.18 1.90 14.85
CA VAL A 526 11.99 2.26 15.62
C VAL A 526 11.39 3.58 15.17
N VAL A 527 12.23 4.59 14.96
CA VAL A 527 11.80 5.91 14.47
C VAL A 527 11.24 5.77 13.06
N SER A 528 11.91 5.03 12.17
CA SER A 528 11.45 4.75 10.81
C SER A 528 10.12 3.98 10.81
N THR A 529 9.98 2.96 11.65
CA THR A 529 8.73 2.18 11.79
C THR A 529 7.57 3.05 12.29
N MET A 530 7.79 3.85 13.33
CA MET A 530 6.76 4.73 13.87
C MET A 530 6.38 5.84 12.88
N MET A 531 7.36 6.35 12.12
CA MET A 531 7.12 7.31 11.04
C MET A 531 6.25 6.67 9.96
N LEU A 532 6.60 5.48 9.47
CA LEU A 532 5.83 4.77 8.46
C LEU A 532 4.37 4.53 8.92
N ARG A 533 4.17 4.09 10.17
CA ARG A 533 2.83 3.89 10.76
C ARG A 533 2.00 5.18 10.83
N SER A 534 2.67 6.33 10.86
CA SER A 534 2.00 7.64 10.86
C SER A 534 1.57 8.10 9.45
N MET A 535 2.19 7.58 8.39
CA MET A 535 1.86 7.88 6.98
C MET A 535 0.50 7.29 6.56
N GLN A 536 -0.03 7.76 5.42
CA GLN A 536 -1.15 7.11 4.74
C GLN A 536 -0.63 5.98 3.84
N GLN A 537 -1.50 5.05 3.46
CA GLN A 537 -1.19 4.11 2.39
C GLN A 537 -1.37 4.80 1.04
N ALA A 538 -0.45 4.56 0.11
CA ALA A 538 -0.63 5.02 -1.26
C ALA A 538 -1.77 4.25 -1.95
N LYS A 539 -2.49 4.91 -2.85
CA LYS A 539 -3.65 4.35 -3.57
C LYS A 539 -3.74 4.90 -4.99
N TYR A 540 -4.52 4.27 -5.83
CA TYR A 540 -4.87 4.81 -7.14
C TYR A 540 -6.06 5.75 -7.02
N ASP A 541 -6.06 6.81 -7.80
CA ASP A 541 -7.12 7.83 -7.76
C ASP A 541 -7.23 8.53 -9.13
N PRO A 542 -8.43 8.90 -9.60
CA PRO A 542 -8.59 9.72 -10.81
C PRO A 542 -8.06 11.15 -10.66
N GLU A 543 -7.91 11.66 -9.43
CA GLU A 543 -7.39 13.01 -9.17
C GLU A 543 -5.90 13.00 -8.84
N SER A 544 -5.17 13.98 -9.38
CA SER A 544 -3.74 14.17 -9.10
C SER A 544 -3.55 14.93 -7.78
N LEU A 545 -3.62 14.22 -6.65
CA LEU A 545 -3.45 14.78 -5.31
C LEU A 545 -1.99 14.85 -4.83
N GLY A 546 -1.03 14.43 -5.66
CA GLY A 546 0.38 14.33 -5.32
C GLY A 546 0.76 13.06 -4.57
N HIS A 547 2.06 12.89 -4.36
CA HIS A 547 2.63 11.72 -3.69
C HIS A 547 3.60 12.14 -2.57
N PHE A 548 3.10 12.25 -1.34
CA PHE A 548 3.81 12.76 -0.17
C PHE A 548 5.17 12.10 0.05
N GLY A 549 5.23 10.77 0.06
CA GLY A 549 6.47 10.01 0.30
C GLY A 549 7.55 10.20 -0.78
N LEU A 550 7.16 10.51 -2.03
CA LEU A 550 8.10 10.79 -3.13
C LEU A 550 8.36 12.30 -3.30
N ALA A 551 7.67 13.11 -2.49
CA ALA A 551 7.65 14.56 -2.55
C ALA A 551 7.39 15.12 -3.95
N THR A 552 6.51 14.50 -4.74
CA THR A 552 6.18 14.93 -6.11
C THR A 552 4.70 15.31 -6.24
N GLU A 553 4.40 16.24 -7.14
CA GLU A 553 3.03 16.69 -7.45
C GLU A 553 2.33 15.77 -8.44
N PHE A 554 3.08 15.12 -9.33
CA PHE A 554 2.56 14.25 -10.39
C PHE A 554 3.21 12.88 -10.29
N TYR A 555 2.39 11.84 -10.14
CA TYR A 555 2.87 10.47 -10.14
C TYR A 555 1.79 9.49 -10.60
N THR A 556 2.19 8.52 -11.41
CA THR A 556 1.36 7.40 -11.86
C THR A 556 2.24 6.15 -12.01
N HIS A 557 1.65 4.98 -12.16
CA HIS A 557 2.38 3.79 -12.55
C HIS A 557 2.19 3.53 -14.05
N PHE A 558 3.28 3.54 -14.80
CA PHE A 558 3.33 3.32 -16.25
C PHE A 558 4.21 2.12 -16.63
N THR A 559 5.16 1.75 -15.77
CA THR A 559 6.32 0.94 -16.12
C THR A 559 6.18 -0.57 -15.88
N SER A 560 5.01 -1.09 -15.48
CA SER A 560 4.82 -2.53 -15.24
C SER A 560 3.45 -3.08 -15.65
N PRO A 561 3.02 -2.91 -16.92
CA PRO A 561 1.70 -3.36 -17.40
C PRO A 561 1.53 -4.88 -17.49
N ILE A 562 2.61 -5.68 -17.40
CA ILE A 562 2.47 -7.16 -17.35
C ILE A 562 1.85 -7.60 -16.01
N ARG A 563 2.14 -6.87 -14.94
CA ARG A 563 1.81 -7.28 -13.56
C ARG A 563 0.90 -6.31 -12.79
N ARG A 564 0.58 -5.14 -13.36
CA ARG A 564 -0.33 -4.16 -12.75
C ARG A 564 -1.36 -3.67 -13.76
N TYR A 565 -2.64 -3.82 -13.42
CA TYR A 565 -3.74 -3.35 -14.27
C TYR A 565 -3.80 -1.82 -14.41
N PRO A 566 -3.48 -1.00 -13.39
CA PRO A 566 -3.39 0.45 -13.54
C PRO A 566 -2.43 0.90 -14.64
N ASP A 567 -1.25 0.30 -14.75
CA ASP A 567 -0.29 0.56 -15.83
C ASP A 567 -0.88 0.18 -17.20
N LEU A 568 -1.61 -0.93 -17.27
CA LEU A 568 -2.31 -1.35 -18.49
C LEU A 568 -3.38 -0.33 -18.90
N ILE A 569 -4.10 0.26 -17.94
CA ILE A 569 -5.02 1.38 -18.18
C ILE A 569 -4.27 2.62 -18.65
N VAL A 570 -3.16 3.01 -18.01
CA VAL A 570 -2.32 4.13 -18.47
C VAL A 570 -1.89 3.95 -19.92
N HIS A 571 -1.45 2.74 -20.30
CA HIS A 571 -1.08 2.44 -21.69
C HIS A 571 -2.27 2.56 -22.67
N ARG A 572 -3.48 2.17 -22.26
CA ARG A 572 -4.69 2.37 -23.08
C ARG A 572 -5.03 3.83 -23.26
N LEU A 573 -4.89 4.64 -22.22
CA LEU A 573 -5.14 6.07 -22.28
C LEU A 573 -4.09 6.77 -23.14
N ILE A 574 -2.82 6.38 -23.05
CA ILE A 574 -1.78 6.84 -23.98
C ILE A 574 -2.15 6.52 -25.43
N ARG A 575 -2.55 5.28 -25.72
CA ARG A 575 -2.97 4.90 -27.07
C ARG A 575 -4.17 5.71 -27.55
N THR A 576 -5.19 5.85 -26.71
CA THR A 576 -6.43 6.57 -27.03
C THR A 576 -6.16 8.04 -27.34
N TYR A 577 -5.43 8.73 -26.45
CA TYR A 577 -5.28 10.18 -26.50
C TYR A 577 -4.12 10.62 -27.39
N LEU A 578 -2.94 9.97 -27.29
CA LEU A 578 -1.74 10.41 -28.00
C LEU A 578 -1.60 9.79 -29.39
N ILE A 579 -2.00 8.53 -29.55
CA ILE A 579 -1.73 7.76 -30.77
C ILE A 579 -2.93 7.81 -31.72
N GLU A 580 -4.12 7.57 -31.20
CA GLU A 580 -5.37 7.66 -31.97
C GLU A 580 -5.92 9.08 -32.04
N GLY A 581 -5.46 10.00 -31.17
CA GLY A 581 -5.90 11.39 -31.15
C GLY A 581 -7.35 11.60 -30.71
N LYS A 582 -7.95 10.63 -30.00
CA LYS A 582 -9.37 10.65 -29.60
C LYS A 582 -9.57 11.50 -28.34
N LEU A 583 -9.68 12.81 -28.54
CA LEU A 583 -9.89 13.80 -27.48
C LEU A 583 -11.34 14.30 -27.39
N ASP A 584 -12.27 13.69 -28.11
CA ASP A 584 -13.67 14.09 -28.16
C ASP A 584 -14.39 13.88 -26.81
N GLN A 585 -15.49 14.62 -26.62
CA GLN A 585 -16.25 14.63 -25.38
C GLN A 585 -16.77 13.25 -24.99
N ALA A 586 -17.22 12.43 -25.96
CA ALA A 586 -17.77 11.12 -25.67
C ALA A 586 -16.68 10.17 -25.13
N THR A 587 -15.47 10.23 -25.70
CA THR A 587 -14.32 9.48 -25.20
C THR A 587 -13.94 9.91 -23.77
N ARG A 588 -13.93 11.21 -23.49
CA ARG A 588 -13.65 11.74 -22.13
C ARG A 588 -14.72 11.32 -21.12
N GLU A 589 -16.00 11.40 -21.49
CA GLU A 589 -17.10 10.99 -20.61
C GLU A 589 -17.05 9.48 -20.31
N LYS A 590 -16.74 8.65 -21.32
CA LYS A 590 -16.56 7.20 -21.15
C LYS A 590 -15.50 6.91 -20.08
N TRP A 591 -14.30 7.45 -20.26
CA TRP A 591 -13.18 7.18 -19.35
C TRP A 591 -13.41 7.82 -17.97
N GLY A 592 -13.93 9.06 -17.92
CA GLY A 592 -14.25 9.75 -16.67
C GLY A 592 -15.25 8.97 -15.80
N ALA A 593 -16.25 8.34 -16.41
CA ALA A 593 -17.24 7.54 -15.68
C ALA A 593 -16.66 6.22 -15.10
N GLN A 594 -15.61 5.66 -15.71
CA GLN A 594 -15.03 4.38 -15.29
C GLN A 594 -13.88 4.54 -14.28
N MET A 595 -13.17 5.68 -14.30
CA MET A 595 -11.87 5.82 -13.65
C MET A 595 -11.93 5.65 -12.12
N GLY A 596 -12.98 6.18 -11.48
CA GLY A 596 -13.16 6.02 -10.02
C GLY A 596 -13.31 4.55 -9.60
N HIS A 597 -14.11 3.78 -10.35
CA HIS A 597 -14.30 2.35 -10.09
C HIS A 597 -13.01 1.54 -10.33
N ILE A 598 -12.29 1.83 -11.42
CA ILE A 598 -11.00 1.18 -11.71
C ILE A 598 -9.99 1.45 -10.59
N ALA A 599 -9.87 2.70 -10.16
CA ALA A 599 -8.95 3.11 -9.11
C ALA A 599 -9.25 2.41 -7.77
N GLU A 600 -10.51 2.43 -7.33
CA GLU A 600 -10.94 1.78 -6.09
C GLU A 600 -10.68 0.25 -6.12
N HIS A 601 -11.09 -0.40 -7.20
CA HIS A 601 -10.94 -1.85 -7.36
C HIS A 601 -9.47 -2.26 -7.37
N THR A 602 -8.64 -1.63 -8.20
CA THR A 602 -7.22 -1.98 -8.32
C THR A 602 -6.44 -1.70 -7.02
N SER A 603 -6.77 -0.63 -6.28
CA SER A 603 -6.23 -0.42 -4.93
C SER A 603 -6.66 -1.47 -3.92
N SER A 604 -7.88 -1.98 -4.02
CA SER A 604 -8.33 -3.10 -3.19
C SER A 604 -7.58 -4.39 -3.52
N ARG A 605 -7.39 -4.69 -4.82
CA ARG A 605 -6.64 -5.88 -5.27
C ARG A 605 -5.17 -5.83 -4.88
N GLU A 606 -4.54 -4.66 -4.93
CA GLU A 606 -3.18 -4.43 -4.43
C GLU A 606 -3.06 -4.76 -2.93
N ARG A 607 -3.93 -4.19 -2.09
CA ARG A 607 -3.92 -4.47 -0.63
C ARG A 607 -4.10 -5.95 -0.34
N ARG A 608 -5.03 -6.61 -1.05
CA ARG A 608 -5.26 -8.05 -0.95
C ARG A 608 -4.01 -8.87 -1.29
N ALA A 609 -3.28 -8.48 -2.35
CA ALA A 609 -2.04 -9.15 -2.72
C ALA A 609 -0.98 -8.99 -1.63
N VAL A 610 -0.73 -7.75 -1.18
CA VAL A 610 0.25 -7.46 -0.12
C VAL A 610 -0.07 -8.21 1.18
N ASP A 611 -1.35 -8.26 1.58
CA ASP A 611 -1.78 -9.00 2.76
C ASP A 611 -1.50 -10.50 2.62
N ALA A 612 -1.74 -11.10 1.44
CA ALA A 612 -1.43 -12.50 1.17
C ALA A 612 0.08 -12.79 1.16
N GLU A 613 0.88 -11.93 0.51
CA GLU A 613 2.34 -12.05 0.47
C GLU A 613 2.94 -12.02 1.87
N ARG A 614 2.55 -11.02 2.66
CA ARG A 614 2.95 -10.90 4.07
C ARG A 614 2.55 -12.12 4.89
N GLU A 615 1.34 -12.61 4.70
CA GLU A 615 0.83 -13.78 5.43
C GLU A 615 1.62 -15.06 5.09
N THR A 616 2.08 -15.20 3.84
CA THR A 616 2.98 -16.30 3.46
C THR A 616 4.40 -16.15 4.02
N ASP A 617 4.94 -14.92 4.07
CA ASP A 617 6.25 -14.64 4.69
C ASP A 617 6.22 -14.95 6.19
N GLU A 618 5.21 -14.48 6.92
CA GLU A 618 5.01 -14.78 8.35
C GLU A 618 4.89 -16.29 8.61
N LEU A 619 4.13 -17.00 7.76
CA LEU A 619 3.98 -18.46 7.85
C LEU A 619 5.33 -19.18 7.70
N LYS A 620 6.09 -18.83 6.66
CA LYS A 620 7.36 -19.51 6.36
C LYS A 620 8.49 -19.11 7.32
N LYS A 621 8.44 -17.90 7.87
CA LYS A 621 9.30 -17.50 9.00
C LYS A 621 8.98 -18.28 10.27
N ALA A 622 7.70 -18.50 10.58
CA ALA A 622 7.31 -19.34 11.71
C ALA A 622 7.78 -20.78 11.50
N GLU A 623 7.53 -21.38 10.33
CA GLU A 623 8.02 -22.72 9.99
C GLU A 623 9.55 -22.84 10.09
N TYR A 624 10.30 -21.83 9.64
CA TYR A 624 11.76 -21.78 9.77
C TYR A 624 12.24 -21.79 11.23
N MET A 625 11.44 -21.27 12.17
CA MET A 625 11.82 -21.18 13.58
C MET A 625 11.46 -22.42 14.39
N GLU A 626 10.71 -23.38 13.84
CA GLU A 626 10.25 -24.57 14.58
C GLU A 626 11.42 -25.43 15.09
N ASP A 627 12.52 -25.53 14.33
CA ASP A 627 13.72 -26.27 14.74
C ASP A 627 14.70 -25.43 15.60
N LYS A 628 14.38 -24.15 15.85
CA LYS A 628 15.20 -23.20 16.64
C LYS A 628 14.73 -23.05 18.08
N VAL A 629 13.72 -23.82 18.51
CA VAL A 629 13.23 -23.79 19.88
C VAL A 629 14.36 -24.10 20.87
N GLY A 630 14.53 -23.21 21.85
CA GLY A 630 15.60 -23.26 22.86
C GLY A 630 16.87 -22.48 22.50
N GLU A 631 17.01 -22.00 21.26
CA GLU A 631 18.14 -21.17 20.84
C GLU A 631 17.98 -19.71 21.29
N GLU A 632 19.11 -19.03 21.49
CA GLU A 632 19.17 -17.64 21.93
C GLU A 632 19.57 -16.72 20.78
N TYR A 633 18.88 -15.58 20.68
CA TYR A 633 19.10 -14.58 19.66
C TYR A 633 19.16 -13.20 20.30
N ASP A 634 20.01 -12.34 19.73
CA ASP A 634 19.90 -10.92 19.98
C ASP A 634 18.82 -10.33 19.10
N GLY A 635 18.02 -9.43 19.64
CA GLY A 635 16.95 -8.76 18.92
C GLY A 635 16.69 -7.36 19.46
N ILE A 636 15.92 -6.60 18.71
CA ILE A 636 15.52 -5.24 19.07
C ILE A 636 14.02 -5.26 19.36
N ILE A 637 13.61 -4.60 20.44
CA ILE A 637 12.18 -4.45 20.74
C ILE A 637 11.53 -3.58 19.66
N SER A 638 10.79 -4.19 18.74
CA SER A 638 10.10 -3.54 17.60
C SER A 638 8.78 -2.89 18.02
N SER A 639 8.12 -3.43 19.05
CA SER A 639 6.87 -2.89 19.58
C SER A 639 6.63 -3.26 21.04
N VAL A 640 5.91 -2.40 21.75
CA VAL A 640 5.53 -2.61 23.15
C VAL A 640 4.02 -2.45 23.26
N THR A 641 3.38 -3.43 23.87
CA THR A 641 1.93 -3.44 24.12
C THR A 641 1.66 -3.69 25.60
N ASN A 642 0.41 -3.59 26.01
CA ASN A 642 0.01 -3.89 27.38
C ASN A 642 0.11 -5.37 27.76
N PHE A 643 0.22 -6.28 26.79
CA PHE A 643 0.31 -7.73 27.03
C PHE A 643 1.71 -8.31 26.74
N GLY A 644 2.65 -7.52 26.22
CA GLY A 644 4.00 -8.02 25.93
C GLY A 644 4.84 -7.11 25.04
N LEU A 645 6.01 -7.62 24.68
CA LEU A 645 7.02 -6.98 23.85
C LEU A 645 7.18 -7.78 22.55
N PHE A 646 7.10 -7.12 21.40
CA PHE A 646 7.54 -7.72 20.14
C PHE A 646 9.03 -7.44 19.95
N VAL A 647 9.75 -8.47 19.53
CA VAL A 647 11.21 -8.45 19.38
C VAL A 647 11.53 -8.91 17.97
N GLU A 648 12.20 -8.07 17.22
CA GLU A 648 12.65 -8.34 15.86
C GLU A 648 14.11 -8.78 15.88
N LEU A 649 14.38 -9.92 15.24
CA LEU A 649 15.72 -10.49 15.07
C LEU A 649 16.43 -9.84 13.86
N PRO A 650 17.78 -9.94 13.75
CA PRO A 650 18.55 -9.34 12.65
C PRO A 650 18.11 -9.76 11.24
N ASN A 651 17.46 -10.91 11.11
CA ASN A 651 16.89 -11.42 9.85
C ASN A 651 15.41 -11.04 9.65
N THR A 652 14.89 -10.07 10.40
CA THR A 652 13.49 -9.55 10.38
C THR A 652 12.42 -10.51 10.90
N ILE A 653 12.81 -11.64 11.49
CA ILE A 653 11.85 -12.52 12.18
C ILE A 653 11.40 -11.81 13.45
N GLU A 654 10.09 -11.69 13.65
CA GLU A 654 9.50 -11.06 14.84
C GLU A 654 8.84 -12.12 15.72
N GLY A 655 9.01 -12.00 17.03
CA GLY A 655 8.35 -12.85 18.02
C GLY A 655 7.91 -12.07 19.26
N LEU A 656 7.02 -12.68 20.04
CA LEU A 656 6.37 -12.06 21.20
C LEU A 656 6.97 -12.57 22.51
N VAL A 657 7.47 -11.65 23.33
CA VAL A 657 7.64 -11.87 24.76
C VAL A 657 6.34 -11.48 25.47
N HIS A 658 5.49 -12.47 25.78
CA HIS A 658 4.30 -12.21 26.57
C HIS A 658 4.65 -11.82 28.01
N VAL A 659 3.88 -10.92 28.62
CA VAL A 659 4.15 -10.41 29.98
C VAL A 659 4.22 -11.52 31.04
N SER A 660 3.57 -12.67 30.81
CA SER A 660 3.66 -13.84 31.69
C SER A 660 5.06 -14.48 31.75
N TYR A 661 5.89 -14.28 30.72
CA TYR A 661 7.28 -14.73 30.68
C TYR A 661 8.24 -13.72 31.35
N MET A 662 7.77 -12.53 31.68
CA MET A 662 8.54 -11.51 32.40
C MET A 662 8.48 -11.75 33.92
N THR A 663 9.05 -12.87 34.36
CA THR A 663 8.84 -13.41 35.72
C THR A 663 9.59 -12.69 36.84
N ASP A 664 10.46 -11.74 36.53
CA ASP A 664 11.30 -11.04 37.51
C ASP A 664 10.60 -9.88 38.23
N ASP A 665 9.50 -9.37 37.66
CA ASP A 665 8.71 -8.27 38.23
C ASP A 665 7.26 -8.21 37.73
N TYR A 666 6.47 -7.30 38.32
CA TYR A 666 5.22 -6.85 37.73
C TYR A 666 5.49 -5.67 36.81
N TYR A 667 5.17 -5.82 35.52
CA TYR A 667 5.40 -4.79 34.51
C TYR A 667 4.13 -4.02 34.22
N ARG A 668 4.24 -2.69 34.30
CA ARG A 668 3.19 -1.76 33.87
C ARG A 668 3.53 -1.16 32.52
N PHE A 669 2.56 -1.19 31.62
CA PHE A 669 2.65 -0.51 30.33
C PHE A 669 2.47 1.00 30.48
N ASP A 670 3.45 1.75 29.96
CA ASP A 670 3.39 3.18 29.75
C ASP A 670 3.20 3.46 28.25
N GLU A 671 1.97 3.83 27.89
CA GLU A 671 1.57 4.09 26.51
C GLU A 671 2.29 5.29 25.88
N ARG A 672 2.66 6.29 26.68
CA ARG A 672 3.33 7.51 26.16
C ARG A 672 4.78 7.24 25.79
N HIS A 673 5.45 6.42 26.60
CA HIS A 673 6.86 6.08 26.39
C HIS A 673 7.04 4.79 25.58
N LEU A 674 5.94 4.09 25.24
CA LEU A 674 5.94 2.75 24.64
C LEU A 674 6.93 1.83 25.36
N ALA A 675 6.72 1.71 26.67
CA ALA A 675 7.63 1.02 27.57
C ALA A 675 6.89 0.14 28.59
N MET A 676 7.50 -0.98 28.96
CA MET A 676 7.11 -1.80 30.10
C MET A 676 8.06 -1.50 31.26
N ILE A 677 7.51 -1.03 32.38
CA ILE A 677 8.27 -0.61 33.56
C ILE A 677 7.96 -1.55 34.72
N GLY A 678 9.00 -2.19 35.26
CA GLY A 678 8.91 -3.03 36.45
C GLY A 678 8.64 -2.20 37.71
N GLU A 679 7.66 -2.62 38.51
CA GLU A 679 7.29 -1.91 39.75
C GLU A 679 8.34 -1.97 40.86
N ARG A 680 9.08 -3.09 40.96
CA ARG A 680 10.05 -3.37 42.03
C ARG A 680 11.50 -3.25 41.57
N THR A 681 11.83 -3.83 40.42
CA THR A 681 13.18 -3.82 39.84
C THR A 681 13.48 -2.49 39.18
N ALA A 682 12.44 -1.74 38.78
CA ALA A 682 12.53 -0.57 37.93
C ALA A 682 13.22 -0.86 36.57
N ASN A 683 13.26 -2.15 36.17
CA ASN A 683 13.68 -2.53 34.83
C ASN A 683 12.73 -1.87 33.82
N VAL A 684 13.28 -1.33 32.73
CA VAL A 684 12.49 -0.69 31.70
C VAL A 684 12.83 -1.32 30.36
N PHE A 685 11.83 -1.90 29.72
CA PHE A 685 11.91 -2.41 28.34
C PHE A 685 11.18 -1.42 27.44
N ARG A 686 11.93 -0.77 26.56
CA ARG A 686 11.42 0.24 25.63
C ARG A 686 11.56 -0.26 24.22
N ILE A 687 10.67 0.24 23.37
CA ILE A 687 10.86 0.12 21.92
C ILE A 687 12.26 0.63 21.53
N GLY A 688 13.02 -0.21 20.82
CA GLY A 688 14.38 0.04 20.36
C GLY A 688 15.49 -0.46 21.28
N ASP A 689 15.16 -1.00 22.45
CA ASP A 689 16.17 -1.63 23.31
C ASP A 689 16.65 -2.95 22.68
N GLU A 690 17.95 -3.18 22.75
CA GLU A 690 18.58 -4.45 22.39
C GLU A 690 18.51 -5.43 23.57
N ILE A 691 17.91 -6.58 23.33
CA ILE A 691 17.76 -7.65 24.31
C ILE A 691 18.16 -8.99 23.72
N THR A 692 18.54 -9.92 24.58
CA THR A 692 18.76 -11.31 24.21
C THR A 692 17.53 -12.11 24.61
N VAL A 693 16.93 -12.78 23.63
CA VAL A 693 15.73 -13.60 23.77
C VAL A 693 16.04 -15.05 23.48
N ARG A 694 15.26 -15.96 24.06
CA ARG A 694 15.26 -17.39 23.70
C ARG A 694 13.93 -17.78 23.07
N VAL A 695 13.98 -18.60 22.04
CA VAL A 695 12.78 -19.20 21.41
C VAL A 695 12.16 -20.19 22.38
N VAL A 696 10.92 -19.95 22.82
CA VAL A 696 10.20 -20.80 23.78
C VAL A 696 9.28 -21.78 23.06
N SER A 697 8.49 -21.27 22.13
CA SER A 697 7.54 -22.03 21.34
C SER A 697 7.31 -21.37 20.00
N VAL A 698 6.95 -22.19 19.03
CA VAL A 698 6.53 -21.75 17.70
C VAL A 698 5.21 -22.43 17.39
N ASN A 699 4.26 -21.64 16.90
CA ASN A 699 2.97 -22.12 16.44
C ASN A 699 2.80 -21.71 14.98
N LYS A 700 3.05 -22.64 14.05
CA LYS A 700 2.90 -22.43 12.60
C LYS A 700 1.47 -22.05 12.21
N ASP A 701 0.46 -22.68 12.82
CA ASP A 701 -0.95 -22.41 12.52
C ASP A 701 -1.37 -20.98 12.91
N GLU A 702 -0.80 -20.44 14.00
CA GLU A 702 -1.03 -19.06 14.45
C GLU A 702 0.00 -18.06 13.90
N ARG A 703 1.04 -18.54 13.20
CA ARG A 703 2.20 -17.76 12.74
C ARG A 703 2.85 -16.98 13.88
N ALA A 704 2.87 -17.60 15.06
CA ALA A 704 3.32 -16.98 16.29
C ALA A 704 4.63 -17.64 16.74
N ILE A 705 5.60 -16.80 17.11
CA ILE A 705 6.85 -17.20 17.73
C ILE A 705 6.88 -16.56 19.12
N ASP A 706 7.00 -17.37 20.15
CA ASP A 706 7.08 -16.91 21.53
C ASP A 706 8.54 -16.86 21.99
N PHE A 707 8.87 -15.76 22.64
CA PHE A 707 10.18 -15.51 23.22
C PHE A 707 10.11 -15.36 24.74
N GLU A 708 11.22 -15.67 25.40
CA GLU A 708 11.48 -15.23 26.77
C GLU A 708 12.74 -14.37 26.82
N ILE A 709 12.80 -13.43 27.78
CA ILE A 709 13.97 -12.58 27.97
C ILE A 709 15.03 -13.35 28.74
N VAL A 710 16.23 -13.48 28.16
CA VAL A 710 17.39 -14.09 28.82
C VAL A 710 18.33 -13.02 29.37
N GLY A 711 18.44 -11.88 28.68
CA GLY A 711 19.33 -10.80 29.10
C GLY A 711 19.00 -9.46 28.45
N MET A 712 19.46 -8.39 29.09
CA MET A 712 19.49 -7.05 28.50
C MET A 712 20.92 -6.70 28.15
N LYS A 713 21.16 -6.24 26.92
CA LYS A 713 22.46 -5.72 26.49
C LYS A 713 22.65 -4.27 26.92
N GLY A 714 22.53 -4.02 28.23
CA GLY A 714 22.81 -2.75 28.88
C GLY A 714 21.82 -1.63 28.53
N SER A 715 21.31 -0.94 29.56
CA SER A 715 20.51 0.27 29.34
C SER A 715 21.36 1.31 28.60
N ARG A 716 20.82 1.85 27.52
CA ARG A 716 21.34 3.01 26.82
C ARG A 716 21.79 4.06 27.85
N LYS A 717 23.11 4.37 27.92
CA LYS A 717 23.57 5.52 28.72
C LYS A 717 22.83 6.74 28.19
N GLU A 718 22.11 7.46 29.06
CA GLU A 718 21.53 8.76 28.73
C GLU A 718 22.60 9.57 28.02
N ARG A 719 22.36 9.91 26.74
CA ARG A 719 23.23 10.83 26.01
C ARG A 719 23.16 12.17 26.75
N GLU A 720 24.21 12.51 27.48
CA GLU A 720 24.47 13.89 27.86
C GLU A 720 24.71 14.71 26.57
N GLY A 721 23.65 15.36 26.09
CA GLY A 721 23.75 16.56 25.25
C GLY A 721 23.54 16.37 23.75
N ARG A 722 22.32 16.66 23.28
CA ARG A 722 21.94 17.84 22.45
C ARG A 722 20.55 17.57 21.88
N THR A 723 19.56 18.32 22.37
CA THR A 723 18.24 18.38 21.74
C THR A 723 18.40 18.85 20.30
N ARG A 724 18.03 18.01 19.33
CA ARG A 724 18.05 18.34 17.90
C ARG A 724 16.70 18.93 17.54
N THR A 725 16.70 19.96 16.70
CA THR A 725 15.45 20.67 16.37
C THR A 725 15.27 20.83 14.87
N PHE A 726 14.16 20.29 14.37
CA PHE A 726 13.73 20.34 12.97
C PHE A 726 12.65 21.41 12.79
N SER A 727 12.45 21.86 11.55
CA SER A 727 11.43 22.87 11.19
C SER A 727 10.39 22.24 10.27
N SER A 728 9.11 22.50 10.51
CA SER A 728 8.03 22.01 9.65
C SER A 728 7.98 22.64 8.27
N ASP A 729 8.49 23.86 8.13
CA ASP A 729 8.38 24.65 6.89
C ASP A 729 9.58 24.46 5.94
N LYS A 730 9.27 24.55 4.64
CA LYS A 730 10.23 24.60 3.53
C LYS A 730 10.98 25.94 3.51
N GLY A 731 11.92 26.14 4.44
CA GLY A 731 12.88 27.25 4.34
C GLY A 731 13.26 27.91 5.66
N LYS A 732 14.33 27.38 6.26
CA LYS A 732 15.44 28.13 6.89
C LYS A 732 16.48 27.12 7.39
N SER A 733 17.19 26.47 6.46
CA SER A 733 18.44 25.81 6.85
C SER A 733 19.49 26.88 7.19
N ASN A 734 20.30 26.56 8.19
CA ASN A 734 21.31 27.39 8.83
C ASN A 734 22.23 28.09 7.82
N ARG A 735 22.38 29.42 7.98
CA ARG A 735 23.63 30.09 7.62
C ARG A 735 24.74 29.53 8.49
N GLU A 736 25.79 29.04 7.84
CA GLU A 736 27.07 28.57 8.38
C GLU A 736 27.49 29.31 9.66
N LYS A 737 27.65 28.57 10.75
CA LYS A 737 28.51 29.00 11.85
C LYS A 737 29.94 28.63 11.47
N SER A 738 30.65 29.59 10.87
CA SER A 738 32.10 29.51 10.72
C SER A 738 32.76 29.45 12.09
N ASP A 739 33.56 28.41 12.29
CA ASP A 739 34.47 28.23 13.40
C ASP A 739 35.33 29.49 13.66
N ARG A 740 35.28 29.98 14.91
CA ARG A 740 36.38 30.74 15.49
C ARG A 740 36.76 30.10 16.81
N SER A 741 37.71 29.18 16.71
CA SER A 741 38.52 28.67 17.81
C SER A 741 39.15 29.83 18.58
N SER A 742 38.84 29.97 19.88
CA SER A 742 39.64 30.79 20.79
C SER A 742 40.41 29.88 21.76
N SER A 743 41.69 29.67 21.45
CA SER A 743 42.67 29.07 22.34
C SER A 743 42.87 29.94 23.58
N ARG A 744 42.63 29.38 24.78
CA ARG A 744 43.11 29.95 26.04
C ARG A 744 44.58 29.56 26.24
N LYS A 745 45.47 30.55 26.30
CA LYS A 745 46.67 30.48 27.13
C LYS A 745 46.86 31.79 27.90
N LYS A 746 47.18 31.60 29.18
CA LYS A 746 47.42 32.57 30.24
C LYS A 746 48.63 33.46 29.94
N ASP A 747 48.55 34.73 30.33
CA ASP A 747 49.32 35.38 31.42
C ASP A 747 49.52 36.88 31.13
N GLY A 748 49.55 37.70 32.20
CA GLY A 748 50.19 39.02 32.16
C GLY A 748 49.29 40.24 32.32
N GLU A 749 49.01 40.57 33.59
CA GLU A 749 48.94 41.89 34.22
C GLU A 749 48.87 43.22 33.41
N TRP A 750 48.03 44.08 33.98
CA TRP A 750 48.17 45.53 34.19
C TRP A 750 47.41 46.53 33.28
N SER A 751 46.41 47.17 33.92
CA SER A 751 45.85 48.55 33.83
C SER A 751 46.13 49.42 32.60
N THR A 752 45.25 50.34 32.16
CA THR A 752 44.59 51.40 32.95
C THR A 752 43.55 52.09 32.06
N ARG A 753 42.48 52.57 32.73
CA ARG A 753 41.60 53.72 32.40
C ARG A 753 40.42 53.56 31.43
N PRO A 754 39.30 54.26 31.71
CA PRO A 754 37.99 53.98 31.13
C PRO A 754 37.48 55.22 30.33
N PRO A 755 36.18 55.33 30.00
CA PRO A 755 35.68 55.52 28.64
C PRO A 755 35.34 57.00 28.33
N LYS A 756 35.17 57.38 27.04
CA LYS A 756 34.25 58.49 26.68
C LYS A 756 34.00 58.73 25.19
N ASN A 757 32.71 58.88 24.92
CA ASN A 757 32.04 59.93 24.14
C ASN A 757 32.04 59.95 22.59
N ASN A 758 30.85 59.61 22.07
CA ASN A 758 29.84 60.52 21.49
C ASN A 758 30.04 61.22 20.12
N LYS A 759 28.89 61.28 19.41
CA LYS A 759 28.49 62.11 18.25
C LYS A 759 28.85 61.54 16.86
N LYS A 760 27.98 61.57 15.83
CA LYS A 760 27.00 62.61 15.45
C LYS A 760 25.99 62.13 14.37
N LYS A 761 24.81 62.76 14.42
CA LYS A 761 23.66 62.84 13.47
C LYS A 761 23.98 62.94 11.95
N LYS A 762 23.05 62.43 11.11
CA LYS A 762 22.08 63.17 10.23
C LYS A 762 21.48 62.22 9.16
N THR A 763 20.17 61.90 9.22
CA THR A 763 19.05 62.45 8.40
C THR A 763 19.23 62.41 6.87
N ASN A 764 18.38 61.64 6.14
CA ASN A 764 17.35 62.24 5.29
C ASN A 764 16.22 61.27 4.87
N LYS A 765 15.01 61.84 4.75
CA LYS A 765 13.69 61.28 4.45
C LYS A 765 13.50 60.88 2.97
N LYS A 766 12.53 60.00 2.68
CA LYS A 766 11.21 60.37 2.11
C LYS A 766 10.21 59.20 2.08
N HIS A 767 8.97 59.57 2.39
CA HIS A 767 7.73 58.81 2.47
C HIS A 767 7.15 58.47 1.09
N PHE A 768 6.31 57.43 1.04
CA PHE A 768 4.95 57.57 0.52
C PHE A 768 3.94 56.95 1.50
N GLU A 769 2.84 57.66 1.70
CA GLU A 769 1.73 57.38 2.61
C GLU A 769 0.59 56.63 1.91
N ASN A 770 -0.32 56.13 2.75
CA ASN A 770 -1.76 55.92 2.54
C ASN A 770 -2.26 54.51 2.20
N ALA A 771 -2.62 53.77 3.26
CA ALA A 771 -3.90 53.04 3.32
C ALA A 771 -4.44 53.05 4.77
N PRO A 772 -5.73 53.37 5.01
CA PRO A 772 -6.26 53.69 6.34
C PRO A 772 -6.63 52.45 7.17
N ARG A 773 -6.40 52.57 8.49
CA ARG A 773 -6.91 51.66 9.54
C ARG A 773 -8.42 51.78 9.68
N SER A 774 -9.14 50.65 9.68
CA SER A 774 -10.47 50.53 10.28
C SER A 774 -10.46 49.53 11.46
N LYS A 775 -11.29 49.84 12.45
CA LYS A 775 -11.23 49.41 13.85
C LYS A 775 -11.87 48.04 14.10
N ARG A 776 -11.18 47.22 14.91
CA ARG A 776 -11.74 46.14 15.75
C ARG A 776 -12.89 46.67 16.63
N LYS A 777 -14.06 46.04 16.58
CA LYS A 777 -15.07 46.08 17.67
C LYS A 777 -14.97 44.79 18.48
N LYS A 778 -14.99 44.95 19.81
CA LYS A 778 -14.99 43.90 20.84
C LYS A 778 -16.34 43.18 20.90
N LYS A 779 -16.27 41.89 21.22
CA LYS A 779 -17.37 41.00 21.65
C LYS A 779 -18.24 41.62 22.74
N LYS A 780 -19.53 41.36 22.67
CA LYS A 780 -20.30 40.76 23.75
C LYS A 780 -20.95 39.49 23.21
#